data_AF-A0A7X9J750-F1
#
_entry.id   AF-A0A7X9J750-F1
#
_cell.length_a   1.000
_cell.length_b   1.000
_cell.length_c   1.000
_cell.angle_alpha   90.00
_cell.angle_beta   90.00
_cell.angle_gamma   90.00
#
_symmetry.space_group_name_H-M   'P 1'
#
loop_
_entity.id
_entity.type
_entity.pdbx_description
1 polymer ?
#
loop_
_entity_poly.entity_id
_entity_poly.type
_entity_poly.pdbx_seq_one_letter_code
_entity_poly.pdbx_strand_id
1 'polypeptide(L)'
;MPKQGNFFKQRLLSLISAGLVAALLLASWPLPVRAQANLHLTLSNPDTSAYPIVSLTFWPMDDEGNFVANLTADQVHVLENDREVKVTSVDVLEPGVHFVMAVNEGKTLANSYAGTTRMERMKAVITDWIQSESITTLDDFSLVNNTDVLQNQLSHPADWAAALGDYNPDLRSSTPSLNCLSQAVALVKSFSASDNKARAVLYITPLPDSAQLTALQDQANELATANTRLFIWLVGPSTYSSEAGAQALEQAALSTGGSFMVFSGAETLPDLNTYLSPLSHEYKLTYQTSMRKSGTYTLQLKVEQGDFQADSDKISFDLKTEAPNPILLSPPTEIHAAWTKDSSQKWTLTPNVYTFKYLVEFPDGHKRDLGAARLFVDGQLVDEVTTAPFDELKWNFSQYSESGTHQIQIFVEDVAGFTSHTLQIPVLLAIDPKPQTALQKFLEQINYTTMGIVALLVLLGGFLVLFFRRRFLRRREGSRATRASDNDPVHQRVLPEADEFAASPLQETPADWPKLPNGTKAPARLLLLSSEPQPKAGSNIPLSAQETLLGANPVRCDIVLSGATVSAQHARIFTDAARHFFLADSGSSASTWLNYAPVSHQGARLQHGDLINVGAVSFRFEEINPEGRPIKVMRLKDEE
;
A
#
# COMPACT_ATOMS: atom_id res chain seq x y z
N MET A 1 -87.45 58.02 -31.62
CA MET A 1 -86.75 56.73 -31.51
C MET A 1 -86.95 55.98 -32.82
N PRO A 2 -85.94 55.30 -33.43
CA PRO A 2 -84.90 54.53 -32.74
C PRO A 2 -83.43 54.71 -33.25
N LYS A 3 -82.49 54.07 -32.53
CA LYS A 3 -81.19 53.51 -32.99
C LYS A 3 -80.10 54.45 -33.58
N GLN A 4 -79.54 55.35 -32.76
CA GLN A 4 -78.13 55.81 -32.91
C GLN A 4 -77.08 54.82 -32.35
N GLY A 5 -77.49 53.69 -31.77
CA GLY A 5 -76.60 52.77 -31.03
C GLY A 5 -75.71 51.81 -31.84
N ASN A 6 -75.85 51.73 -33.17
CA ASN A 6 -75.11 50.73 -33.97
C ASN A 6 -73.76 51.20 -34.50
N PHE A 7 -73.59 52.48 -34.85
CA PHE A 7 -72.38 52.97 -35.52
C PHE A 7 -71.15 52.92 -34.60
N PHE A 8 -71.31 53.22 -33.31
CA PHE A 8 -70.23 53.16 -32.33
C PHE A 8 -69.81 51.71 -32.03
N LYS A 9 -70.77 50.77 -31.96
CA LYS A 9 -70.49 49.35 -31.75
C LYS A 9 -69.72 48.73 -32.93
N GLN A 10 -70.06 49.07 -34.17
CA GLN A 10 -69.33 48.56 -35.34
C GLN A 10 -67.89 49.07 -35.41
N ARG A 11 -67.62 50.35 -35.09
CA ARG A 11 -66.24 50.86 -35.03
C ARG A 11 -65.44 50.30 -33.86
N LEU A 12 -66.06 50.06 -32.71
CA LEU A 12 -65.41 49.40 -31.58
C LEU A 12 -65.05 47.96 -31.92
N LEU A 13 -65.97 47.21 -32.56
CA LEU A 13 -65.71 45.85 -33.03
C LEU A 13 -64.61 45.80 -34.09
N SER A 14 -64.56 46.74 -35.04
CA SER A 14 -63.49 46.77 -36.06
C SER A 14 -62.12 47.12 -35.48
N LEU A 15 -62.07 47.96 -34.45
CA LEU A 15 -60.83 48.28 -33.73
C LEU A 15 -60.35 47.10 -32.87
N ILE A 16 -61.28 46.39 -32.22
CA ILE A 16 -60.96 45.15 -31.49
C ILE A 16 -60.47 44.08 -32.46
N SER A 17 -61.12 43.86 -33.60
CA SER A 17 -60.65 42.87 -34.58
C SER A 17 -59.31 43.23 -35.21
N ALA A 18 -59.07 44.52 -35.50
CA ALA A 18 -57.78 44.98 -36.01
C ALA A 18 -56.65 44.82 -34.97
N GLY A 19 -56.92 45.14 -33.70
CA GLY A 19 -55.99 44.89 -32.59
C GLY A 19 -55.71 43.40 -32.37
N LEU A 20 -56.72 42.54 -32.53
CA LEU A 20 -56.58 41.09 -32.36
C LEU A 20 -55.80 40.45 -33.51
N VAL A 21 -55.97 40.92 -34.76
CA VAL A 21 -55.15 40.52 -35.91
C VAL A 21 -53.71 41.03 -35.78
N ALA A 22 -53.50 42.26 -35.30
CA ALA A 22 -52.16 42.79 -35.01
C ALA A 22 -51.46 42.01 -33.89
N ALA A 23 -52.19 41.61 -32.84
CA ALA A 23 -51.66 40.76 -31.77
C ALA A 23 -51.29 39.35 -32.28
N LEU A 24 -52.09 38.75 -33.17
CA LEU A 24 -51.77 37.47 -33.80
C LEU A 24 -50.56 37.54 -34.74
N LEU A 25 -50.36 38.66 -35.45
CA LEU A 25 -49.18 38.88 -36.31
C LEU A 25 -47.90 39.20 -35.51
N LEU A 26 -48.03 39.73 -34.29
CA LEU A 26 -46.90 39.88 -33.35
C LEU A 26 -46.59 38.58 -32.60
N ALA A 27 -47.58 37.70 -32.40
CA ALA A 27 -47.39 36.36 -31.85
C ALA A 27 -46.81 35.35 -32.85
N SER A 28 -46.72 35.70 -34.15
CA SER A 28 -46.11 34.88 -35.20
C SER A 28 -44.66 35.26 -35.53
N TRP A 29 -43.97 35.98 -34.65
CA TRP A 29 -42.51 35.97 -34.69
C TRP A 29 -42.00 34.58 -34.33
N PRO A 30 -41.02 34.02 -35.06
CA PRO A 30 -40.43 32.75 -34.68
C PRO A 30 -39.76 32.93 -33.32
N LEU A 31 -40.36 32.32 -32.29
CA LEU A 31 -39.62 32.04 -31.06
C LEU A 31 -38.37 31.26 -31.49
N PRO A 32 -37.17 31.62 -31.00
CA PRO A 32 -36.00 30.81 -31.26
C PRO A 32 -36.28 29.42 -30.69
N VAL A 33 -36.48 28.44 -31.58
CA VAL A 33 -36.44 27.04 -31.22
C VAL A 33 -35.01 26.82 -30.76
N ARG A 34 -34.79 26.82 -29.44
CA ARG A 34 -33.60 26.21 -28.88
C ARG A 34 -33.64 24.77 -29.37
N ALA A 35 -32.71 24.42 -30.24
CA ALA A 35 -32.40 23.03 -30.49
C ALA A 35 -32.19 22.36 -29.13
N GLN A 36 -32.61 21.10 -29.00
CA GLN A 36 -32.15 20.30 -27.87
C GLN A 36 -30.65 20.13 -28.10
N ALA A 37 -29.85 20.88 -27.33
CA ALA A 37 -28.40 20.73 -27.35
C ALA A 37 -28.10 19.29 -26.93
N ASN A 38 -27.54 18.51 -27.84
CA ASN A 38 -27.19 17.11 -27.62
C ASN A 38 -25.84 17.05 -26.89
N LEU A 39 -25.78 17.63 -25.70
CA LEU A 39 -24.63 17.55 -24.81
C LEU A 39 -24.47 16.11 -24.32
N HIS A 40 -23.27 15.55 -24.43
CA HIS A 40 -22.98 14.19 -23.99
C HIS A 40 -21.96 14.20 -22.85
N LEU A 41 -22.22 13.42 -21.81
CA LEU A 41 -21.31 13.21 -20.68
C LEU A 41 -21.19 11.72 -20.37
N THR A 42 -20.16 11.09 -20.94
CA THR A 42 -19.91 9.64 -20.79
C THR A 42 -18.90 9.38 -19.69
N LEU A 43 -19.08 8.30 -18.92
CA LEU A 43 -18.19 7.88 -17.83
C LEU A 43 -17.54 6.52 -18.11
N SER A 44 -16.32 6.33 -17.62
CA SER A 44 -15.74 5.00 -17.42
C SER A 44 -16.38 4.31 -16.21
N ASN A 45 -16.20 2.99 -16.10
CA ASN A 45 -16.37 2.32 -14.80
C ASN A 45 -15.36 2.91 -13.79
N PRO A 46 -15.73 3.04 -12.50
CA PRO A 46 -14.82 3.54 -11.48
C PRO A 46 -13.79 2.48 -11.08
N ASP A 47 -12.53 2.89 -11.00
CA ASP A 47 -11.44 2.16 -10.38
C ASP A 47 -11.44 2.40 -8.87
N THR A 48 -11.65 1.33 -8.11
CA THR A 48 -11.66 1.29 -6.64
C THR A 48 -10.41 0.62 -6.06
N SER A 49 -9.41 0.27 -6.89
CA SER A 49 -8.19 -0.42 -6.44
C SER A 49 -7.45 0.33 -5.33
N ALA A 50 -7.44 1.67 -5.42
CA ALA A 50 -6.85 2.60 -4.45
C ALA A 50 -7.80 3.03 -3.31
N TYR A 51 -8.86 2.28 -3.03
CA TYR A 51 -9.84 2.55 -1.96
C TYR A 51 -9.15 2.96 -0.63
N PRO A 52 -9.56 4.08 0.02
CA PRO A 52 -10.81 4.84 -0.18
C PRO A 52 -10.78 5.89 -1.30
N ILE A 53 -9.69 6.01 -2.06
CA ILE A 53 -9.67 6.87 -3.25
C ILE A 53 -10.34 6.10 -4.39
N VAL A 54 -11.33 6.73 -5.03
CA VAL A 54 -11.96 6.25 -6.26
C VAL A 54 -11.51 7.15 -7.39
N SER A 55 -11.21 6.56 -8.55
CA SER A 55 -10.93 7.32 -9.77
C SER A 55 -11.72 6.79 -10.96
N LEU A 56 -12.08 7.67 -11.88
CA LEU A 56 -12.72 7.34 -13.16
C LEU A 56 -12.26 8.33 -14.23
N THR A 57 -12.50 7.99 -15.50
CA THR A 57 -12.38 8.95 -16.59
C THR A 57 -13.73 9.33 -17.17
N PHE A 58 -13.82 10.51 -17.76
CA PHE A 58 -15.05 11.01 -18.37
C PHE A 58 -14.78 11.89 -19.61
N TRP A 59 -15.75 11.90 -20.50
CA TRP A 59 -15.72 12.61 -21.79
C TRP A 59 -16.92 13.56 -21.91
N PRO A 60 -16.72 14.86 -21.66
CA PRO A 60 -17.73 15.89 -21.90
C PRO A 60 -17.62 16.37 -23.36
N MET A 61 -18.70 16.21 -24.12
CA MET A 61 -18.78 16.60 -25.52
C MET A 61 -19.92 17.60 -25.72
N ASP A 62 -19.65 18.72 -26.38
CA ASP A 62 -20.67 19.71 -26.77
C ASP A 62 -21.60 19.16 -27.88
N ASP A 63 -22.61 19.95 -28.28
CA ASP A 63 -23.56 19.55 -29.31
C ASP A 63 -23.00 19.58 -30.75
N GLU A 64 -21.80 20.14 -30.95
CA GLU A 64 -20.99 19.96 -32.15
C GLU A 64 -20.04 18.74 -32.10
N GLY A 65 -19.91 18.09 -30.94
CA GLY A 65 -19.07 16.89 -30.73
C GLY A 65 -17.61 17.17 -30.37
N ASN A 66 -17.26 18.41 -30.00
CA ASN A 66 -15.94 18.80 -29.50
C ASN A 66 -15.78 18.49 -28.01
N PHE A 67 -14.54 18.28 -27.57
CA PHE A 67 -14.21 18.08 -26.17
C PHE A 67 -14.29 19.38 -25.37
N VAL A 68 -15.04 19.36 -24.26
CA VAL A 68 -15.23 20.54 -23.40
C VAL A 68 -14.01 20.74 -22.49
N ALA A 69 -13.10 21.61 -22.92
CA ALA A 69 -11.80 21.84 -22.27
C ALA A 69 -11.87 22.75 -21.02
N ASN A 70 -10.82 22.68 -20.19
CA ASN A 70 -10.59 23.52 -19.00
C ASN A 70 -11.65 23.39 -17.88
N LEU A 71 -12.23 22.20 -17.68
CA LEU A 71 -13.06 21.93 -16.49
C LEU A 71 -12.23 21.99 -15.21
N THR A 72 -12.82 22.54 -14.16
CA THR A 72 -12.23 22.62 -12.81
C THR A 72 -13.03 21.80 -11.81
N ALA A 73 -12.40 21.39 -10.71
CA ALA A 73 -13.01 20.48 -9.72
C ALA A 73 -14.26 21.04 -8.99
N ASP A 74 -14.52 22.33 -9.09
CA ASP A 74 -15.73 23.01 -8.60
C ASP A 74 -16.89 23.04 -9.61
N GLN A 75 -16.63 22.71 -10.88
CA GLN A 75 -17.63 22.60 -11.96
C GLN A 75 -18.13 21.17 -12.16
N VAL A 76 -17.60 20.22 -11.40
CA VAL A 76 -17.82 18.78 -11.57
C VAL A 76 -18.35 18.19 -10.26
N HIS A 77 -19.57 17.66 -10.30
CA HIS A 77 -20.28 17.15 -9.12
C HIS A 77 -20.46 15.63 -9.24
N VAL A 78 -19.90 14.89 -8.29
CA VAL A 78 -20.01 13.43 -8.21
C VAL A 78 -21.16 13.06 -7.28
N LEU A 79 -22.07 12.22 -7.74
CA LEU A 79 -23.19 11.68 -6.95
C LEU A 79 -22.98 10.18 -6.68
N GLU A 80 -22.58 9.83 -5.46
CA GLU A 80 -22.57 8.43 -4.98
C GLU A 80 -23.92 8.10 -4.33
N ASN A 81 -24.68 7.17 -4.90
CA ASN A 81 -26.02 6.79 -4.41
C ASN A 81 -26.94 8.01 -4.16
N ASP A 82 -27.01 8.91 -5.15
CA ASP A 82 -27.77 10.17 -5.09
C ASP A 82 -27.32 11.15 -4.00
N ARG A 83 -26.07 11.05 -3.53
CA ARG A 83 -25.45 11.99 -2.57
C ARG A 83 -24.19 12.60 -3.16
N GLU A 84 -24.10 13.92 -3.08
CA GLU A 84 -22.93 14.65 -3.57
C GLU A 84 -21.68 14.35 -2.74
N VAL A 85 -20.58 14.07 -3.43
CA VAL A 85 -19.25 13.81 -2.86
C VAL A 85 -18.26 14.80 -3.44
N LYS A 86 -17.41 15.35 -2.57
CA LYS A 86 -16.45 16.38 -2.95
C LYS A 86 -15.35 15.80 -3.84
N VAL A 87 -15.21 16.35 -5.05
CA VAL A 87 -14.11 16.03 -5.96
C VAL A 87 -12.76 16.50 -5.38
N THR A 88 -11.73 15.69 -5.56
CA THR A 88 -10.36 15.95 -5.07
C THR A 88 -9.47 16.51 -6.18
N SER A 89 -9.49 15.89 -7.37
CA SER A 89 -8.86 16.44 -8.58
C SER A 89 -9.69 16.17 -9.83
N VAL A 90 -9.50 17.02 -10.83
CA VAL A 90 -9.95 16.85 -12.22
C VAL A 90 -8.73 17.20 -13.07
N ASP A 91 -8.13 16.19 -13.67
CA ASP A 91 -6.88 16.29 -14.41
C ASP A 91 -7.13 15.90 -15.87
N VAL A 92 -6.66 16.70 -16.83
CA VAL A 92 -6.74 16.35 -18.26
C VAL A 92 -5.67 15.32 -18.58
N LEU A 93 -6.07 14.22 -19.23
CA LEU A 93 -5.17 13.26 -19.84
C LEU A 93 -5.33 13.31 -21.36
N GLU A 94 -4.23 13.09 -22.07
CA GLU A 94 -4.21 12.94 -23.52
C GLU A 94 -3.65 11.54 -23.85
N PRO A 95 -4.45 10.46 -23.78
CA PRO A 95 -3.98 9.11 -24.12
C PRO A 95 -3.63 8.94 -25.60
N GLY A 96 -4.20 9.76 -26.48
CA GLY A 96 -4.13 9.61 -27.93
C GLY A 96 -5.25 8.73 -28.51
N VAL A 97 -5.17 8.47 -29.81
CA VAL A 97 -6.22 7.80 -30.60
C VAL A 97 -5.63 6.65 -31.43
N HIS A 98 -6.31 5.49 -31.40
CA HIS A 98 -6.17 4.46 -32.42
C HIS A 98 -6.92 4.86 -33.68
N PHE A 99 -6.20 5.37 -34.68
CA PHE A 99 -6.75 5.77 -35.97
C PHE A 99 -6.59 4.68 -37.02
N VAL A 100 -7.71 4.15 -37.51
CA VAL A 100 -7.75 3.12 -38.56
C VAL A 100 -8.29 3.71 -39.85
N MET A 101 -7.42 3.83 -40.86
CA MET A 101 -7.81 4.19 -42.23
C MET A 101 -8.19 2.92 -42.99
N ALA A 102 -9.48 2.77 -43.31
CA ALA A 102 -10.04 1.64 -44.05
C ALA A 102 -10.42 2.07 -45.47
N VAL A 103 -9.74 1.51 -46.47
CA VAL A 103 -9.93 1.86 -47.89
C VAL A 103 -10.68 0.74 -48.61
N ASN A 104 -11.94 0.99 -48.96
CA ASN A 104 -12.68 0.14 -49.88
C ASN A 104 -12.26 0.45 -51.32
N GLU A 105 -11.37 -0.36 -51.85
CA GLU A 105 -10.79 -0.14 -53.18
C GLU A 105 -11.82 -0.34 -54.30
N GLY A 106 -11.81 0.59 -55.27
CA GLY A 106 -12.68 0.47 -56.43
C GLY A 106 -12.50 1.54 -57.48
N LYS A 107 -13.11 1.29 -58.65
CA LYS A 107 -12.99 2.11 -59.86
C LYS A 107 -13.36 3.59 -59.66
N THR A 108 -14.26 3.90 -58.73
CA THR A 108 -14.68 5.29 -58.48
C THR A 108 -13.60 6.15 -57.83
N LEU A 109 -12.62 5.54 -57.13
CA LEU A 109 -11.45 6.21 -56.53
C LEU A 109 -10.38 6.51 -57.60
N ALA A 110 -10.31 5.70 -58.67
CA ALA A 110 -9.41 5.87 -59.80
C ALA A 110 -9.82 7.01 -60.76
N ASN A 111 -11.04 7.54 -60.61
CA ASN A 111 -11.55 8.61 -61.47
C ASN A 111 -10.81 9.92 -61.22
N SER A 112 -10.50 10.64 -62.29
CA SER A 112 -9.81 11.93 -62.22
C SER A 112 -10.77 13.11 -62.14
N TYR A 113 -10.40 14.11 -61.33
CA TYR A 113 -11.00 15.43 -61.27
C TYR A 113 -9.88 16.47 -61.35
N ALA A 114 -10.02 17.48 -62.22
CA ALA A 114 -9.01 18.52 -62.44
C ALA A 114 -7.57 17.99 -62.71
N GLY A 115 -7.46 16.83 -63.38
CA GLY A 115 -6.17 16.24 -63.78
C GLY A 115 -5.52 15.27 -62.78
N THR A 116 -6.03 15.18 -61.54
CA THR A 116 -5.55 14.23 -60.51
C THR A 116 -6.65 13.21 -60.20
N THR A 117 -6.29 11.97 -59.82
CA THR A 117 -7.26 10.99 -59.32
C THR A 117 -7.79 11.39 -57.95
N ARG A 118 -9.01 10.93 -57.62
CA ARG A 118 -9.59 11.12 -56.28
C ARG A 118 -8.72 10.48 -55.19
N MET A 119 -8.14 9.31 -55.46
CA MET A 119 -7.17 8.68 -54.56
C MET A 119 -5.95 9.57 -54.29
N GLU A 120 -5.28 10.09 -55.32
CA GLU A 120 -4.12 10.98 -55.15
C GLU A 120 -4.46 12.22 -54.32
N ARG A 121 -5.66 12.79 -54.48
CA ARG A 121 -6.10 13.95 -53.68
C ARG A 121 -6.39 13.61 -52.22
N MET A 122 -7.00 12.46 -51.94
CA MET A 122 -7.18 12.00 -50.55
C MET A 122 -5.83 11.69 -49.91
N LYS A 123 -4.93 10.98 -50.62
CA LYS A 123 -3.56 10.73 -50.16
C LYS A 123 -2.83 12.02 -49.84
N ALA A 124 -2.88 13.03 -50.72
CA ALA A 124 -2.23 14.32 -50.49
C ALA A 124 -2.70 14.98 -49.18
N VAL A 125 -4.01 15.11 -48.96
CA VAL A 125 -4.53 15.75 -47.73
C VAL A 125 -4.17 14.95 -46.47
N ILE A 126 -4.25 13.62 -46.50
CA ILE A 126 -3.88 12.78 -45.35
C ILE A 126 -2.36 12.81 -45.10
N THR A 127 -1.53 12.85 -46.15
CA THR A 127 -0.08 13.01 -46.05
C THR A 127 0.31 14.38 -45.50
N ASP A 128 -0.34 15.45 -45.96
CA ASP A 128 -0.09 16.82 -45.46
C ASP A 128 -0.47 16.94 -43.97
N TRP A 129 -1.60 16.34 -43.57
CA TRP A 129 -2.03 16.26 -42.16
C TRP A 129 -1.00 15.51 -41.31
N ILE A 130 -0.66 14.25 -41.62
CA ILE A 130 0.25 13.48 -40.77
C ILE A 130 1.65 14.10 -40.70
N GLN A 131 2.11 14.80 -41.74
CA GLN A 131 3.39 15.53 -41.71
C GLN A 131 3.35 16.78 -40.84
N SER A 132 2.16 17.28 -40.46
CA SER A 132 1.99 18.37 -39.51
C SER A 132 1.92 17.91 -38.04
N GLU A 133 1.70 16.61 -37.81
CA GLU A 133 1.60 16.03 -36.46
C GLU A 133 2.93 15.99 -35.71
N SER A 134 2.85 16.02 -34.37
CA SER A 134 4.03 15.94 -33.53
C SER A 134 4.69 14.57 -33.63
N ILE A 135 6.01 14.54 -33.78
CA ILE A 135 6.82 13.30 -33.66
C ILE A 135 6.72 12.64 -32.27
N THR A 136 6.12 13.32 -31.29
CA THR A 136 5.82 12.80 -29.95
C THR A 136 4.33 12.60 -29.72
N THR A 137 3.51 12.47 -30.76
CA THR A 137 2.10 12.09 -30.60
C THR A 137 1.99 10.74 -29.88
N LEU A 138 0.86 10.56 -29.19
CA LEU A 138 0.47 9.30 -28.58
C LEU A 138 -0.54 8.54 -29.46
N ASP A 139 -0.85 9.04 -30.66
CA ASP A 139 -1.72 8.36 -31.62
C ASP A 139 -1.03 7.16 -32.29
N ASP A 140 -1.82 6.14 -32.61
CA ASP A 140 -1.38 4.95 -33.35
C ASP A 140 -2.16 4.84 -34.67
N PHE A 141 -1.44 4.69 -35.79
CA PHE A 141 -2.03 4.71 -37.14
C PHE A 141 -2.03 3.31 -37.78
N SER A 142 -3.17 2.89 -38.34
CA SER A 142 -3.35 1.58 -38.98
C SER A 142 -4.04 1.67 -40.33
N LEU A 143 -3.55 0.92 -41.33
CA LEU A 143 -4.04 0.94 -42.73
C LEU A 143 -4.64 -0.40 -43.09
N VAL A 144 -5.87 -0.39 -43.59
CA VAL A 144 -6.63 -1.60 -43.96
C VAL A 144 -7.20 -1.44 -45.37
N ASN A 145 -7.11 -2.48 -46.20
CA ASN A 145 -7.73 -2.51 -47.52
C ASN A 145 -8.70 -3.68 -47.69
N ASN A 146 -9.17 -3.93 -48.92
CA ASN A 146 -10.15 -4.99 -49.22
C ASN A 146 -9.66 -6.43 -48.97
N THR A 147 -8.36 -6.63 -48.74
CA THR A 147 -7.76 -7.97 -48.61
C THR A 147 -7.13 -8.17 -47.23
N ASP A 148 -6.30 -7.21 -46.77
CA ASP A 148 -5.44 -7.37 -45.60
C ASP A 148 -5.32 -6.07 -44.77
N VAL A 149 -4.84 -6.20 -43.53
CA VAL A 149 -4.29 -5.11 -42.72
C VAL A 149 -2.86 -4.85 -43.20
N LEU A 150 -2.65 -3.71 -43.86
CA LEU A 150 -1.37 -3.33 -44.47
C LEU A 150 -0.38 -2.76 -43.45
N GLN A 151 -0.88 -2.02 -42.46
CA GLN A 151 -0.12 -1.47 -41.35
C GLN A 151 -0.96 -1.52 -40.08
N ASN A 152 -0.32 -1.75 -38.94
CA ASN A 152 -0.98 -1.90 -37.64
C ASN A 152 -0.18 -1.17 -36.56
N GLN A 153 -0.82 -0.21 -35.89
CA GLN A 153 -0.26 0.56 -34.76
C GLN A 153 1.13 1.15 -35.04
N LEU A 154 1.26 1.90 -36.14
CA LEU A 154 2.42 2.76 -36.36
C LEU A 154 2.31 3.99 -35.46
N SER A 155 3.20 4.13 -34.49
CA SER A 155 3.22 5.24 -33.52
C SER A 155 4.04 6.45 -33.96
N HIS A 156 4.58 6.43 -35.18
CA HIS A 156 5.44 7.49 -35.71
C HIS A 156 4.82 8.09 -36.98
N PRO A 157 4.49 9.39 -36.99
CA PRO A 157 3.89 10.07 -38.15
C PRO A 157 4.65 9.89 -39.47
N ALA A 158 5.99 9.83 -39.41
CA ALA A 158 6.84 9.62 -40.59
C ALA A 158 6.68 8.22 -41.21
N ASP A 159 6.50 7.18 -40.39
CA ASP A 159 6.33 5.80 -40.86
C ASP A 159 4.94 5.63 -41.52
N TRP A 160 3.92 6.28 -40.95
CA TRP A 160 2.59 6.35 -41.57
C TRP A 160 2.63 7.08 -42.92
N ALA A 161 3.31 8.24 -42.98
CA ALA A 161 3.46 9.00 -44.22
C ALA A 161 4.16 8.19 -45.32
N ALA A 162 5.19 7.41 -44.96
CA ALA A 162 5.88 6.50 -45.88
C ALA A 162 4.96 5.36 -46.37
N ALA A 163 4.26 4.68 -45.45
CA ALA A 163 3.35 3.59 -45.79
C ALA A 163 2.17 4.07 -46.67
N LEU A 164 1.62 5.25 -46.38
CA LEU A 164 0.62 5.87 -47.24
C LEU A 164 1.20 6.24 -48.60
N GLY A 165 2.44 6.74 -48.65
CA GLY A 165 3.20 6.96 -49.89
C GLY A 165 3.23 5.71 -50.77
N ASP A 166 3.70 4.60 -50.22
CA ASP A 166 3.86 3.30 -50.89
C ASP A 166 2.53 2.62 -51.28
N TYR A 167 1.42 2.97 -50.62
CA TYR A 167 0.09 2.39 -50.93
C TYR A 167 -0.41 2.79 -52.33
N ASN A 168 -0.25 1.89 -53.30
CA ASN A 168 -0.62 2.10 -54.70
C ASN A 168 -1.42 0.89 -55.28
N PRO A 169 -2.71 0.74 -54.91
CA PRO A 169 -3.56 -0.36 -55.37
C PRO A 169 -4.01 -0.22 -56.84
N ASP A 170 -4.25 -1.34 -57.53
CA ASP A 170 -4.88 -1.32 -58.86
C ASP A 170 -6.41 -1.14 -58.75
N LEU A 171 -6.81 0.09 -58.41
CA LEU A 171 -8.20 0.52 -58.28
C LEU A 171 -9.07 0.23 -59.52
N ARG A 172 -8.49 -0.05 -60.70
CA ARG A 172 -9.26 -0.39 -61.91
C ARG A 172 -9.65 -1.87 -61.96
N SER A 173 -8.91 -2.76 -61.30
CA SER A 173 -9.26 -4.17 -61.15
C SER A 173 -9.89 -4.50 -59.78
N SER A 174 -9.66 -3.69 -58.73
CA SER A 174 -10.30 -3.85 -57.43
C SER A 174 -11.84 -3.82 -57.52
N THR A 175 -12.48 -4.73 -56.78
CA THR A 175 -13.93 -4.84 -56.64
C THR A 175 -14.34 -4.42 -55.22
N PRO A 176 -15.26 -3.46 -55.04
CA PRO A 176 -15.66 -2.98 -53.72
C PRO A 176 -16.36 -4.04 -52.88
N SER A 177 -16.10 -4.06 -51.57
CA SER A 177 -16.77 -4.96 -50.61
C SER A 177 -16.68 -4.41 -49.18
N LEU A 178 -17.44 -4.99 -48.25
CA LEU A 178 -17.33 -4.66 -46.81
C LEU A 178 -16.15 -5.37 -46.10
N ASN A 179 -15.23 -6.01 -46.83
CA ASN A 179 -14.09 -6.73 -46.24
C ASN A 179 -13.08 -5.81 -45.55
N CYS A 180 -12.88 -4.60 -46.07
CA CYS A 180 -12.04 -3.59 -45.42
C CYS A 180 -12.66 -3.10 -44.10
N LEU A 181 -13.98 -2.87 -44.08
CA LEU A 181 -14.70 -2.46 -42.87
C LEU A 181 -14.77 -3.61 -41.84
N SER A 182 -14.98 -4.86 -42.26
CA SER A 182 -14.95 -6.01 -41.33
C SER A 182 -13.57 -6.20 -40.69
N GLN A 183 -12.49 -6.00 -41.45
CA GLN A 183 -11.13 -6.02 -40.93
C GLN A 183 -10.84 -4.85 -40.00
N ALA A 184 -11.31 -3.64 -40.31
CA ALA A 184 -11.18 -2.49 -39.41
C ALA A 184 -11.91 -2.74 -38.08
N VAL A 185 -13.13 -3.28 -38.12
CA VAL A 185 -13.89 -3.70 -36.92
C VAL A 185 -13.14 -4.79 -36.13
N ALA A 186 -12.59 -5.80 -36.80
CA ALA A 186 -11.82 -6.85 -36.16
C ALA A 186 -10.53 -6.33 -35.51
N LEU A 187 -9.85 -5.38 -36.16
CA LEU A 187 -8.64 -4.72 -35.66
C LEU A 187 -8.96 -3.87 -34.42
N VAL A 188 -10.01 -3.03 -34.49
CA VAL A 188 -10.54 -2.24 -33.37
C VAL A 188 -10.88 -3.12 -32.17
N LYS A 189 -11.45 -4.30 -32.40
CA LYS A 189 -11.76 -5.30 -31.35
C LYS A 189 -10.53 -6.03 -30.80
N SER A 190 -9.38 -5.96 -31.47
CA SER A 190 -8.13 -6.59 -31.03
C SER A 190 -7.30 -5.73 -30.05
N PHE A 191 -7.55 -4.41 -30.01
CA PHE A 191 -6.89 -3.51 -29.07
C PHE A 191 -7.27 -3.83 -27.62
N SER A 192 -6.29 -3.76 -26.71
CA SER A 192 -6.45 -4.16 -25.31
C SER A 192 -7.60 -3.42 -24.62
N ALA A 193 -8.32 -4.11 -23.73
CA ALA A 193 -9.29 -3.47 -22.84
C ALA A 193 -8.61 -2.61 -21.74
N SER A 194 -7.29 -2.75 -21.56
CA SER A 194 -6.48 -1.91 -20.66
C SER A 194 -5.91 -0.66 -21.35
N ASP A 195 -6.17 -0.47 -22.64
CA ASP A 195 -5.72 0.67 -23.42
C ASP A 195 -6.83 1.73 -23.43
N ASN A 196 -6.53 2.92 -22.92
CA ASN A 196 -7.46 4.04 -22.81
C ASN A 196 -7.45 4.97 -24.02
N LYS A 197 -6.67 4.67 -25.08
CA LYS A 197 -6.75 5.40 -26.34
C LYS A 197 -8.16 5.32 -26.93
N ALA A 198 -8.68 6.47 -27.34
CA ALA A 198 -9.93 6.53 -28.09
C ALA A 198 -9.77 5.83 -29.44
N ARG A 199 -10.89 5.48 -30.10
CA ARG A 199 -10.88 4.65 -31.30
C ARG A 199 -11.63 5.37 -32.42
N ALA A 200 -10.99 5.48 -33.59
CA ALA A 200 -11.54 6.15 -34.76
C ALA A 200 -11.29 5.33 -36.03
N VAL A 201 -12.31 5.18 -36.87
CA VAL A 201 -12.20 4.56 -38.20
C VAL A 201 -12.54 5.61 -39.25
N LEU A 202 -11.63 5.87 -40.19
CA LEU A 202 -11.93 6.58 -41.43
C LEU A 202 -12.19 5.57 -42.55
N TYR A 203 -13.44 5.44 -42.95
CA TYR A 203 -13.88 4.54 -44.01
C TYR A 203 -14.06 5.28 -45.34
N ILE A 204 -13.14 5.04 -46.27
CA ILE A 204 -13.16 5.62 -47.62
C ILE A 204 -13.79 4.60 -48.56
N THR A 205 -14.95 4.91 -49.15
CA THR A 205 -15.72 3.90 -49.89
C THR A 205 -16.43 4.41 -51.15
N PRO A 206 -16.55 3.57 -52.21
CA PRO A 206 -17.60 3.68 -53.21
C PRO A 206 -19.01 3.53 -52.59
N LEU A 207 -20.04 3.78 -53.39
CA LEU A 207 -21.43 3.54 -53.02
C LEU A 207 -21.65 2.03 -52.79
N PRO A 208 -22.19 1.59 -51.63
CA PRO A 208 -22.46 0.18 -51.36
C PRO A 208 -23.70 -0.30 -52.11
N ASP A 209 -23.69 -1.59 -52.47
CA ASP A 209 -24.83 -2.25 -53.10
C ASP A 209 -25.96 -2.52 -52.09
N SER A 210 -27.20 -2.66 -52.57
CA SER A 210 -28.37 -2.91 -51.71
C SER A 210 -28.27 -4.18 -50.84
N ALA A 211 -27.50 -5.17 -51.28
CA ALA A 211 -27.21 -6.39 -50.52
C ALA A 211 -26.23 -6.20 -49.34
N GLN A 212 -25.49 -5.08 -49.31
CA GLN A 212 -24.48 -4.79 -48.28
C GLN A 212 -25.06 -3.96 -47.11
N LEU A 213 -26.21 -3.30 -47.29
CA LEU A 213 -26.70 -2.28 -46.35
C LEU A 213 -26.99 -2.82 -44.93
N THR A 214 -27.50 -4.04 -44.80
CA THR A 214 -27.72 -4.67 -43.49
C THR A 214 -26.39 -4.92 -42.78
N ALA A 215 -25.42 -5.54 -43.45
CA ALA A 215 -24.11 -5.83 -42.87
C ALA A 215 -23.30 -4.57 -42.54
N LEU A 216 -23.48 -3.49 -43.30
CA LEU A 216 -22.93 -2.16 -42.99
C LEU A 216 -23.49 -1.63 -41.67
N GLN A 217 -24.81 -1.72 -41.45
CA GLN A 217 -25.42 -1.28 -40.19
C GLN A 217 -24.98 -2.16 -39.01
N ASP A 218 -24.89 -3.47 -39.20
CA ASP A 218 -24.38 -4.39 -38.17
C ASP A 218 -22.94 -4.01 -37.78
N GLN A 219 -22.07 -3.72 -38.75
CA GLN A 219 -20.70 -3.25 -38.50
C GLN A 219 -20.65 -1.89 -37.78
N ALA A 220 -21.53 -0.94 -38.13
CA ALA A 220 -21.63 0.34 -37.43
C ALA A 220 -22.06 0.15 -35.96
N ASN A 221 -23.04 -0.72 -35.71
CA ASN A 221 -23.48 -1.07 -34.36
C ASN A 221 -22.35 -1.74 -33.54
N GLU A 222 -21.51 -2.56 -34.17
CA GLU A 222 -20.33 -3.16 -33.53
C GLU A 222 -19.26 -2.11 -33.16
N LEU A 223 -19.05 -1.08 -34.00
CA LEU A 223 -18.15 0.04 -33.69
C LEU A 223 -18.71 0.92 -32.56
N ALA A 224 -20.01 1.23 -32.59
CA ALA A 224 -20.67 1.96 -31.50
C ALA A 224 -20.55 1.23 -30.15
N THR A 225 -20.75 -0.09 -30.16
CA THR A 225 -20.58 -0.95 -28.97
C THR A 225 -19.13 -0.97 -28.48
N ALA A 226 -18.16 -0.79 -29.37
CA ALA A 226 -16.73 -0.68 -29.06
C ALA A 226 -16.27 0.77 -28.83
N ASN A 227 -17.19 1.71 -28.57
CA ASN A 227 -16.94 3.15 -28.38
C ASN A 227 -16.02 3.76 -29.46
N THR A 228 -16.26 3.39 -30.72
CA THR A 228 -15.41 3.76 -31.86
C THR A 228 -16.18 4.63 -32.85
N ARG A 229 -15.69 5.85 -33.12
CA ARG A 229 -16.31 6.76 -34.10
C ARG A 229 -16.00 6.33 -35.53
N LEU A 230 -17.01 6.29 -36.41
CA LEU A 230 -16.90 5.95 -37.83
C LEU A 230 -17.09 7.20 -38.70
N PHE A 231 -15.99 7.70 -39.26
CA PHE A 231 -15.98 8.78 -40.24
C PHE A 231 -16.03 8.18 -41.65
N ILE A 232 -16.84 8.72 -42.56
CA ILE A 232 -17.07 8.12 -43.88
C ILE A 232 -16.91 9.12 -45.01
N TRP A 233 -16.04 8.79 -45.97
CA TRP A 233 -15.87 9.52 -47.23
C TRP A 233 -16.42 8.68 -48.39
N LEU A 234 -17.61 9.04 -48.89
CA LEU A 234 -18.24 8.39 -50.04
C LEU A 234 -17.67 8.93 -51.36
N VAL A 235 -16.80 8.16 -52.01
CA VAL A 235 -16.07 8.56 -53.21
C VAL A 235 -16.86 8.24 -54.48
N GLY A 236 -17.48 9.26 -55.07
CA GLY A 236 -18.43 9.11 -56.17
C GLY A 236 -18.93 10.44 -56.75
N PRO A 237 -19.73 10.45 -57.82
CA PRO A 237 -20.42 11.66 -58.28
C PRO A 237 -21.28 12.25 -57.16
N SER A 238 -21.42 13.59 -57.12
CA SER A 238 -22.22 14.28 -56.09
C SER A 238 -23.69 13.88 -56.09
N THR A 239 -24.21 13.31 -57.19
CA THR A 239 -25.56 12.73 -57.27
C THR A 239 -25.76 11.51 -56.37
N TYR A 240 -24.70 10.91 -55.82
CA TYR A 240 -24.83 9.80 -54.87
C TYR A 240 -25.48 10.22 -53.55
N SER A 241 -25.52 11.50 -53.18
CA SER A 241 -26.13 11.97 -51.92
C SER A 241 -27.62 11.62 -51.77
N SER A 242 -28.34 11.39 -52.87
CA SER A 242 -29.75 10.96 -52.87
C SER A 242 -29.95 9.44 -52.92
N GLU A 243 -28.89 8.65 -53.00
CA GLU A 243 -28.98 7.18 -53.12
C GLU A 243 -29.16 6.51 -51.75
N ALA A 244 -29.93 5.41 -51.71
CA ALA A 244 -30.18 4.67 -50.47
C ALA A 244 -28.89 4.15 -49.80
N GLY A 245 -27.87 3.81 -50.59
CA GLY A 245 -26.56 3.40 -50.07
C GLY A 245 -25.78 4.54 -49.40
N ALA A 246 -25.99 5.79 -49.83
CA ALA A 246 -25.39 6.97 -49.19
C ALA A 246 -26.09 7.30 -47.88
N GLN A 247 -27.43 7.22 -47.85
CA GLN A 247 -28.22 7.39 -46.63
C GLN A 247 -27.87 6.33 -45.57
N ALA A 248 -27.62 5.08 -45.97
CA ALA A 248 -27.16 4.03 -45.06
C ALA A 248 -25.76 4.32 -44.47
N LEU A 249 -24.82 4.85 -45.28
CA LEU A 249 -23.52 5.30 -44.79
C LEU A 249 -23.65 6.50 -43.84
N GLU A 250 -24.50 7.47 -44.16
CA GLU A 250 -24.76 8.64 -43.31
C GLU A 250 -25.32 8.21 -41.94
N GLN A 251 -26.32 7.33 -41.91
CA GLN A 251 -26.85 6.76 -40.67
C GLN A 251 -25.80 5.96 -39.89
N ALA A 252 -24.97 5.15 -40.58
CA ALA A 252 -23.87 4.41 -39.96
C ALA A 252 -22.88 5.36 -39.25
N ALA A 253 -22.43 6.42 -39.93
CA ALA A 253 -21.52 7.40 -39.35
C ALA A 253 -22.15 8.10 -38.13
N LEU A 254 -23.34 8.67 -38.30
CA LEU A 254 -24.05 9.39 -37.23
C LEU A 254 -24.36 8.51 -36.01
N SER A 255 -24.70 7.23 -36.21
CA SER A 255 -24.97 6.29 -35.11
C SER A 255 -23.75 5.96 -34.24
N THR A 256 -22.54 6.31 -34.70
CA THR A 256 -21.28 6.16 -33.95
C THR A 256 -20.73 7.51 -33.43
N GLY A 257 -21.46 8.62 -33.64
CA GLY A 257 -20.94 9.97 -33.37
C GLY A 257 -19.86 10.45 -34.36
N GLY A 258 -19.72 9.78 -35.51
CA GLY A 258 -18.83 10.18 -36.59
C GLY A 258 -19.49 11.13 -37.59
N SER A 259 -18.83 11.39 -38.73
CA SER A 259 -19.33 12.26 -39.79
C SER A 259 -19.31 11.61 -41.17
N PHE A 260 -20.17 12.08 -42.07
CA PHE A 260 -20.32 11.57 -43.43
C PHE A 260 -20.13 12.71 -44.45
N MET A 261 -19.43 12.43 -45.55
CA MET A 261 -19.37 13.33 -46.70
C MET A 261 -19.38 12.57 -48.03
N VAL A 262 -19.83 13.25 -49.10
CA VAL A 262 -19.67 12.80 -50.48
C VAL A 262 -18.49 13.53 -51.12
N PHE A 263 -17.55 12.79 -51.69
CA PHE A 263 -16.35 13.31 -52.36
C PHE A 263 -16.36 12.95 -53.85
N SER A 264 -16.71 13.93 -54.67
CA SER A 264 -16.63 13.87 -56.14
C SER A 264 -15.29 14.33 -56.69
N GLY A 265 -14.47 14.98 -55.86
CA GLY A 265 -13.21 15.61 -56.21
C GLY A 265 -13.31 17.12 -56.35
N ALA A 266 -14.52 17.69 -56.33
CA ALA A 266 -14.71 19.15 -56.34
C ALA A 266 -14.58 19.76 -54.94
N GLU A 267 -14.89 18.97 -53.92
CA GLU A 267 -15.07 19.37 -52.54
C GLU A 267 -13.70 19.52 -51.83
N THR A 268 -13.69 20.31 -50.76
CA THR A 268 -12.56 20.36 -49.81
C THR A 268 -12.72 19.20 -48.83
N LEU A 269 -11.67 18.40 -48.65
CA LEU A 269 -11.64 17.35 -47.63
C LEU A 269 -11.45 18.00 -46.25
N PRO A 270 -12.16 17.54 -45.20
CA PRO A 270 -11.95 18.00 -43.82
C PRO A 270 -10.53 17.73 -43.33
N ASP A 271 -10.03 18.60 -42.46
CA ASP A 271 -8.82 18.37 -41.68
C ASP A 271 -9.11 17.26 -40.65
N LEU A 272 -8.30 16.20 -40.63
CA LEU A 272 -8.50 15.06 -39.73
C LEU A 272 -8.36 15.44 -38.25
N ASN A 273 -7.69 16.54 -37.90
CA ASN A 273 -7.67 17.04 -36.53
C ASN A 273 -9.05 17.47 -36.03
N THR A 274 -9.98 17.84 -36.93
CA THR A 274 -11.39 18.07 -36.56
C THR A 274 -12.13 16.80 -36.14
N TYR A 275 -11.64 15.62 -36.55
CA TYR A 275 -12.18 14.32 -36.15
C TYR A 275 -11.49 13.72 -34.93
N LEU A 276 -10.18 13.94 -34.78
CA LEU A 276 -9.33 13.23 -33.82
C LEU A 276 -8.99 14.04 -32.56
N SER A 277 -8.82 15.37 -32.64
CA SER A 277 -8.52 16.19 -31.46
C SER A 277 -9.61 16.13 -30.36
N PRO A 278 -10.93 16.08 -30.68
CA PRO A 278 -11.96 15.82 -29.68
C PRO A 278 -11.89 14.45 -29.01
N LEU A 279 -11.19 13.49 -29.63
CA LEU A 279 -11.05 12.12 -29.14
C LEU A 279 -9.74 11.89 -28.36
N SER A 280 -8.69 12.68 -28.60
CA SER A 280 -7.39 12.47 -27.96
C SER A 280 -7.39 12.77 -26.46
N HIS A 281 -8.40 13.48 -25.96
CA HIS A 281 -8.50 13.98 -24.58
C HIS A 281 -9.56 13.23 -23.74
N GLU A 282 -9.24 13.01 -22.46
CA GLU A 282 -10.18 12.59 -21.41
C GLU A 282 -9.90 13.38 -20.12
N TYR A 283 -10.89 13.49 -19.23
CA TYR A 283 -10.62 13.91 -17.86
C TYR A 283 -10.49 12.71 -16.94
N LYS A 284 -9.45 12.65 -16.12
CA LYS A 284 -9.38 11.79 -14.95
C LYS A 284 -9.87 12.55 -13.73
N LEU A 285 -10.90 12.00 -13.08
CA LEU A 285 -11.45 12.51 -11.85
C LEU A 285 -11.03 11.63 -10.68
N THR A 286 -10.67 12.25 -9.54
CA THR A 286 -10.41 11.54 -8.29
C THR A 286 -11.24 12.11 -7.15
N TYR A 287 -11.72 11.24 -6.26
CA TYR A 287 -12.39 11.64 -5.02
C TYR A 287 -12.24 10.56 -3.94
N GLN A 288 -12.50 10.92 -2.68
CA GLN A 288 -12.49 9.96 -1.57
C GLN A 288 -13.93 9.52 -1.25
N THR A 289 -14.22 8.22 -1.37
CA THR A 289 -15.54 7.70 -0.99
C THR A 289 -15.68 7.61 0.53
N SER A 290 -16.92 7.73 1.02
CA SER A 290 -17.28 7.54 2.43
C SER A 290 -17.88 6.15 2.72
N MET A 291 -17.99 5.31 1.69
CA MET A 291 -18.65 4.01 1.75
C MET A 291 -17.77 2.96 2.44
N ARG A 292 -18.26 2.44 3.57
CA ARG A 292 -17.57 1.47 4.45
C ARG A 292 -18.34 0.15 4.59
N LYS A 293 -19.03 -0.28 3.53
CA LYS A 293 -19.75 -1.56 3.49
C LYS A 293 -19.56 -2.18 2.11
N SER A 294 -19.44 -3.50 2.07
CA SER A 294 -19.47 -4.22 0.80
C SER A 294 -20.87 -4.18 0.18
N GLY A 295 -20.95 -3.94 -1.12
CA GLY A 295 -22.21 -3.90 -1.86
C GLY A 295 -22.07 -3.28 -3.26
N THR A 296 -23.18 -3.29 -3.99
CA THR A 296 -23.33 -2.59 -5.27
C THR A 296 -23.82 -1.17 -5.03
N TYR A 297 -23.20 -0.20 -5.69
CA TYR A 297 -23.45 1.23 -5.55
C TYR A 297 -23.65 1.89 -6.91
N THR A 298 -24.30 3.06 -6.92
CA THR A 298 -24.47 3.86 -8.14
C THR A 298 -23.62 5.12 -8.12
N LEU A 299 -23.12 5.49 -9.30
CA LEU A 299 -22.40 6.72 -9.56
C LEU A 299 -23.10 7.51 -10.68
N GLN A 300 -23.17 8.83 -10.52
CA GLN A 300 -23.52 9.77 -11.58
C GLN A 300 -22.56 10.96 -11.53
N LEU A 301 -22.26 11.56 -12.67
CA LEU A 301 -21.54 12.82 -12.77
C LEU A 301 -22.48 13.91 -13.29
N LYS A 302 -22.28 15.14 -12.80
CA LYS A 302 -22.87 16.34 -13.37
C LYS A 302 -21.75 17.34 -13.64
N VAL A 303 -21.84 18.05 -14.76
CA VAL A 303 -20.89 19.10 -15.11
C VAL A 303 -21.66 20.39 -15.38
N GLU A 304 -21.25 21.47 -14.71
CA GLU A 304 -21.83 22.80 -14.83
C GLU A 304 -20.73 23.83 -15.18
N GLN A 305 -20.49 24.02 -16.48
CA GLN A 305 -19.50 24.98 -16.99
C GLN A 305 -20.14 25.93 -18.02
N GLY A 306 -20.60 27.08 -17.55
CA GLY A 306 -21.24 28.10 -18.40
C GLY A 306 -22.55 27.58 -19.01
N ASP A 307 -22.59 27.50 -20.34
CA ASP A 307 -23.72 26.94 -21.09
C ASP A 307 -23.67 25.39 -21.20
N PHE A 308 -22.52 24.75 -20.89
CA PHE A 308 -22.43 23.29 -20.81
C PHE A 308 -22.98 22.81 -19.46
N GLN A 309 -24.18 22.23 -19.49
CA GLN A 309 -24.87 21.66 -18.34
C GLN A 309 -25.35 20.26 -18.70
N ALA A 310 -24.60 19.25 -18.26
CA ALA A 310 -24.84 17.86 -18.64
C ALA A 310 -24.80 16.93 -17.41
N ASP A 311 -25.77 16.01 -17.38
CA ASP A 311 -25.81 14.87 -16.46
C ASP A 311 -25.35 13.62 -17.22
N SER A 312 -24.54 12.78 -16.58
CA SER A 312 -24.23 11.45 -17.12
C SER A 312 -25.38 10.48 -16.90
N ASP A 313 -25.36 9.36 -17.62
CA ASP A 313 -26.08 8.16 -17.18
C ASP A 313 -25.59 7.68 -15.81
N LYS A 314 -26.45 6.96 -15.10
CA LYS A 314 -26.09 6.28 -13.84
C LYS A 314 -25.42 4.95 -14.12
N ILE A 315 -24.20 4.78 -13.65
CA ILE A 315 -23.47 3.51 -13.71
C ILE A 315 -23.50 2.81 -12.34
N SER A 316 -23.43 1.48 -12.36
CA SER A 316 -23.38 0.65 -11.14
C SER A 316 -22.00 0.02 -11.00
N PHE A 317 -21.47 -0.03 -9.78
CA PHE A 317 -20.20 -0.68 -9.48
C PHE A 317 -20.27 -1.44 -8.16
N ASP A 318 -19.51 -2.52 -8.06
CA ASP A 318 -19.34 -3.28 -6.82
C ASP A 318 -18.12 -2.78 -6.05
N LEU A 319 -18.28 -2.63 -4.74
CA LEU A 319 -17.21 -2.28 -3.81
C LEU A 319 -17.17 -3.35 -2.71
N LYS A 320 -15.99 -3.94 -2.46
CA LYS A 320 -15.75 -4.86 -1.35
C LYS A 320 -14.87 -4.16 -0.31
N THR A 321 -15.38 -3.98 0.91
CA THR A 321 -14.64 -3.32 2.00
C THR A 321 -14.85 -4.03 3.31
N GLU A 322 -13.76 -4.31 4.01
CA GLU A 322 -13.75 -4.93 5.34
C GLU A 322 -12.83 -4.14 6.27
N ALA A 323 -13.10 -4.20 7.58
CA ALA A 323 -12.26 -3.52 8.56
C ALA A 323 -10.82 -4.12 8.56
N PRO A 324 -9.79 -3.32 8.88
CA PRO A 324 -8.43 -3.83 9.05
C PRO A 324 -8.37 -4.90 10.14
N ASN A 325 -7.43 -5.82 10.04
CA ASN A 325 -7.19 -6.88 11.03
C ASN A 325 -5.84 -6.67 11.71
N PRO A 326 -5.77 -6.01 12.88
CA PRO A 326 -4.52 -5.89 13.63
C PRO A 326 -4.15 -7.21 14.32
N ILE A 327 -2.90 -7.62 14.18
CA ILE A 327 -2.34 -8.85 14.75
C ILE A 327 -1.09 -8.49 15.56
N LEU A 328 -1.09 -8.82 16.85
CA LEU A 328 0.07 -8.58 17.72
C LEU A 328 1.16 -9.60 17.42
N LEU A 329 2.38 -9.13 17.13
CA LEU A 329 3.52 -9.98 16.77
C LEU A 329 4.24 -10.44 18.03
N SER A 330 4.31 -11.76 18.24
CA SER A 330 4.98 -12.40 19.37
C SER A 330 4.60 -11.81 20.75
N PRO A 331 3.31 -11.81 21.12
CA PRO A 331 2.86 -11.29 22.42
C PRO A 331 3.61 -11.97 23.59
N PRO A 332 4.20 -11.23 24.53
CA PRO A 332 4.82 -11.80 25.71
C PRO A 332 3.74 -12.37 26.64
N THR A 333 3.98 -13.53 27.24
CA THR A 333 3.17 -14.00 28.38
C THR A 333 3.56 -13.31 29.69
N GLU A 334 4.81 -12.88 29.79
CA GLU A 334 5.41 -12.26 30.98
C GLU A 334 6.43 -11.19 30.60
N ILE A 335 6.45 -10.09 31.36
CA ILE A 335 7.42 -9.00 31.28
C ILE A 335 8.07 -8.86 32.65
N HIS A 336 9.34 -9.22 32.77
CA HIS A 336 10.10 -9.04 34.01
C HIS A 336 10.67 -7.62 34.11
N ALA A 337 10.57 -7.01 35.29
CA ALA A 337 11.10 -5.68 35.58
C ALA A 337 11.76 -5.65 36.97
N ALA A 338 13.04 -5.26 37.02
CA ALA A 338 13.81 -5.20 38.24
C ALA A 338 14.02 -3.74 38.71
N TRP A 339 14.07 -3.51 40.02
CA TRP A 339 14.44 -2.21 40.57
C TRP A 339 15.95 -1.98 40.46
N THR A 340 16.36 -1.02 39.65
CA THR A 340 17.75 -0.54 39.54
C THR A 340 17.85 0.90 40.03
N LYS A 341 19.07 1.39 40.25
CA LYS A 341 19.32 2.81 40.48
C LYS A 341 19.74 3.48 39.18
N ASP A 342 19.09 4.60 38.86
CA ASP A 342 19.52 5.47 37.77
C ASP A 342 20.84 6.20 38.10
N SER A 343 21.33 7.00 37.14
CA SER A 343 22.52 7.84 37.34
C SER A 343 22.39 8.88 38.46
N SER A 344 21.16 9.16 38.90
CA SER A 344 20.81 10.09 39.97
C SER A 344 20.60 9.38 41.32
N GLN A 345 20.96 8.08 41.42
CA GLN A 345 20.77 7.21 42.58
C GLN A 345 19.30 6.96 42.98
N LYS A 346 18.33 7.31 42.13
CA LYS A 346 16.90 7.09 42.33
C LYS A 346 16.52 5.69 41.83
N TRP A 347 15.65 5.01 42.58
CA TRP A 347 15.11 3.71 42.17
C TRP A 347 14.15 3.85 40.98
N THR A 348 14.40 3.10 39.92
CA THR A 348 13.56 2.97 38.72
C THR A 348 13.40 1.50 38.36
N LEU A 349 12.33 1.12 37.67
CA LEU A 349 12.22 -0.18 37.02
C LEU A 349 13.16 -0.25 35.80
N THR A 350 13.63 -1.44 35.47
CA THR A 350 14.41 -1.73 34.26
C THR A 350 14.06 -3.12 33.73
N PRO A 351 13.51 -3.23 32.50
CA PRO A 351 12.93 -2.14 31.71
C PRO A 351 11.80 -1.42 32.48
N ASN A 352 11.44 -0.21 32.05
CA ASN A 352 10.25 0.52 32.50
C ASN A 352 9.24 0.79 31.37
N VAL A 353 9.59 0.39 30.14
CA VAL A 353 8.77 0.46 28.93
C VAL A 353 8.93 -0.87 28.19
N TYR A 354 7.85 -1.40 27.65
CA TYR A 354 7.86 -2.54 26.72
C TYR A 354 7.27 -2.10 25.38
N THR A 355 7.93 -2.48 24.28
CA THR A 355 7.49 -2.18 22.92
C THR A 355 6.78 -3.39 22.33
N PHE A 356 5.48 -3.29 22.11
CA PHE A 356 4.70 -4.24 21.34
C PHE A 356 4.87 -3.95 19.85
N LYS A 357 5.12 -5.00 19.06
CA LYS A 357 5.08 -4.95 17.59
C LYS A 357 3.77 -5.54 17.11
N TYR A 358 3.24 -5.01 16.01
CA TYR A 358 2.02 -5.54 15.40
C TYR A 358 2.08 -5.41 13.86
N LEU A 359 1.22 -6.17 13.19
CA LEU A 359 0.95 -6.08 11.76
C LEU A 359 -0.52 -5.73 11.57
N VAL A 360 -0.87 -5.11 10.45
CA VAL A 360 -2.27 -4.94 10.02
C VAL A 360 -2.45 -5.61 8.67
N GLU A 361 -3.41 -6.53 8.61
CA GLU A 361 -3.87 -7.15 7.38
C GLU A 361 -5.17 -6.50 6.88
N PHE A 362 -5.42 -6.58 5.57
CA PHE A 362 -6.61 -6.03 4.92
C PHE A 362 -7.37 -7.17 4.21
N PRO A 363 -8.42 -7.76 4.83
CA PRO A 363 -9.12 -8.94 4.30
C PRO A 363 -9.90 -8.69 2.99
N ASP A 364 -10.16 -7.42 2.67
CA ASP A 364 -10.74 -6.99 1.40
C ASP A 364 -9.71 -6.93 0.25
N GLY A 365 -8.41 -6.94 0.56
CA GLY A 365 -7.32 -6.81 -0.41
C GLY A 365 -6.87 -5.37 -0.67
N HIS A 366 -7.59 -4.37 -0.16
CA HIS A 366 -7.25 -2.96 -0.33
C HIS A 366 -6.27 -2.53 0.76
N LYS A 367 -4.98 -2.41 0.40
CA LYS A 367 -3.95 -1.87 1.31
C LYS A 367 -4.22 -0.39 1.57
N ARG A 368 -4.31 -0.01 2.84
CA ARG A 368 -4.59 1.37 3.28
C ARG A 368 -3.57 1.83 4.31
N ASP A 369 -3.32 3.12 4.35
CA ASP A 369 -2.61 3.74 5.45
C ASP A 369 -3.48 3.78 6.72
N LEU A 370 -2.83 3.92 7.87
CA LEU A 370 -3.51 4.12 9.16
C LEU A 370 -3.59 5.60 9.49
N GLY A 371 -4.73 6.03 10.04
CA GLY A 371 -4.89 7.34 10.66
C GLY A 371 -4.46 7.34 12.13
N ALA A 372 -4.67 6.24 12.84
CA ALA A 372 -4.20 6.06 14.21
C ALA A 372 -3.99 4.60 14.61
N ALA A 373 -3.10 4.37 15.57
CA ALA A 373 -2.95 3.14 16.31
C ALA A 373 -2.81 3.43 17.81
N ARG A 374 -3.49 2.64 18.65
CA ARG A 374 -3.66 2.92 20.08
C ARG A 374 -3.45 1.66 20.90
N LEU A 375 -2.67 1.75 21.97
CA LEU A 375 -2.46 0.67 22.93
C LEU A 375 -3.33 0.89 24.17
N PHE A 376 -4.11 -0.12 24.52
CA PHE A 376 -4.91 -0.15 25.74
C PHE A 376 -4.39 -1.23 26.69
N VAL A 377 -4.35 -0.90 27.98
CA VAL A 377 -3.98 -1.77 29.08
C VAL A 377 -5.07 -1.68 30.13
N ASP A 378 -5.72 -2.80 30.45
CA ASP A 378 -6.89 -2.88 31.34
C ASP A 378 -8.03 -1.91 30.95
N GLY A 379 -8.17 -1.64 29.65
CA GLY A 379 -9.14 -0.69 29.10
C GLY A 379 -8.75 0.79 29.19
N GLN A 380 -7.55 1.13 29.68
CA GLN A 380 -7.00 2.49 29.68
C GLN A 380 -6.02 2.69 28.50
N LEU A 381 -6.13 3.83 27.81
CA LEU A 381 -5.19 4.22 26.75
C LEU A 381 -3.82 4.52 27.37
N VAL A 382 -2.77 3.82 26.93
CA VAL A 382 -1.38 4.03 27.41
C VAL A 382 -0.44 4.60 26.35
N ASP A 383 -0.75 4.44 25.07
CA ASP A 383 0.04 4.96 23.95
C ASP A 383 -0.85 5.19 22.72
N GLU A 384 -0.52 6.21 21.93
CA GLU A 384 -1.22 6.56 20.68
C GLU A 384 -0.23 7.09 19.65
N VAL A 385 -0.24 6.48 18.47
CA VAL A 385 0.53 6.88 17.29
C VAL A 385 -0.47 7.36 16.24
N THR A 386 -0.26 8.57 15.72
CA THR A 386 -1.10 9.20 14.66
C THR A 386 -0.30 9.53 13.40
N THR A 387 0.97 9.15 13.35
CA THR A 387 1.89 9.40 12.24
C THR A 387 2.76 8.18 12.00
N ALA A 388 2.97 7.81 10.74
CA ALA A 388 3.82 6.68 10.37
C ALA A 388 5.27 6.81 10.90
N PRO A 389 5.96 5.69 11.23
CA PRO A 389 5.52 4.31 11.06
C PRO A 389 4.53 3.83 12.13
N PHE A 390 3.65 2.90 11.74
CA PHE A 390 2.61 2.30 12.58
C PHE A 390 2.93 0.81 12.82
N ASP A 391 4.10 0.53 13.41
CA ASP A 391 4.64 -0.82 13.63
C ASP A 391 4.98 -1.12 15.10
N GLU A 392 5.10 -0.09 15.94
CA GLU A 392 5.46 -0.17 17.36
C GLU A 392 4.53 0.65 18.25
N LEU A 393 4.13 0.07 19.39
CA LEU A 393 3.39 0.74 20.48
C LEU A 393 4.06 0.45 21.83
N LYS A 394 4.10 1.43 22.73
CA LYS A 394 4.96 1.44 23.94
C LYS A 394 4.15 1.51 25.23
N TRP A 395 4.11 0.42 25.98
CA TRP A 395 3.56 0.43 27.34
C TRP A 395 4.60 0.91 28.34
N ASN A 396 4.43 2.11 28.90
CA ASN A 396 5.20 2.60 30.04
C ASN A 396 4.56 2.12 31.36
N PHE A 397 5.31 1.30 32.12
CA PHE A 397 4.89 0.74 33.39
C PHE A 397 5.76 1.20 34.57
N SER A 398 6.46 2.32 34.44
CA SER A 398 7.20 2.97 35.54
C SER A 398 6.34 3.33 36.77
N GLN A 399 5.02 3.38 36.62
CA GLN A 399 4.04 3.69 37.67
C GLN A 399 3.67 2.48 38.56
N TYR A 400 3.95 1.25 38.13
CA TYR A 400 3.58 0.04 38.88
C TYR A 400 4.65 -0.28 39.94
N SER A 401 4.22 -0.83 41.08
CA SER A 401 5.11 -1.18 42.21
C SER A 401 5.04 -2.65 42.63
N GLU A 402 4.08 -3.40 42.11
CA GLU A 402 3.76 -4.78 42.45
C GLU A 402 3.44 -5.56 41.18
N SER A 403 3.71 -6.86 41.17
CA SER A 403 3.41 -7.72 40.03
C SER A 403 1.89 -7.87 39.80
N GLY A 404 1.46 -7.90 38.55
CA GLY A 404 0.05 -8.00 38.18
C GLY A 404 -0.15 -8.53 36.77
N THR A 405 -1.31 -9.16 36.52
CA THR A 405 -1.74 -9.54 35.16
C THR A 405 -2.53 -8.40 34.55
N HIS A 406 -2.12 -7.93 33.39
CA HIS A 406 -2.74 -6.82 32.66
C HIS A 406 -3.28 -7.28 31.31
N GLN A 407 -4.46 -6.81 30.93
CA GLN A 407 -5.10 -7.13 29.64
C GLN A 407 -4.66 -6.12 28.58
N ILE A 408 -3.90 -6.59 27.58
CA ILE A 408 -3.37 -5.76 26.49
C ILE A 408 -4.29 -5.86 25.28
N GLN A 409 -4.59 -4.73 24.65
CA GLN A 409 -5.36 -4.65 23.42
C GLN A 409 -4.84 -3.53 22.51
N ILE A 410 -4.63 -3.82 21.22
CA ILE A 410 -4.29 -2.80 20.22
C ILE A 410 -5.56 -2.46 19.43
N PHE A 411 -5.82 -1.17 19.24
CA PHE A 411 -6.85 -0.64 18.36
C PHE A 411 -6.18 0.08 17.19
N VAL A 412 -6.72 -0.09 15.98
CA VAL A 412 -6.26 0.61 14.77
C VAL A 412 -7.43 1.28 14.07
N GLU A 413 -7.14 2.40 13.42
CA GLU A 413 -8.07 3.21 12.64
C GLU A 413 -7.43 3.53 11.30
N ASP A 414 -8.05 3.13 10.18
CA ASP A 414 -7.53 3.36 8.84
C ASP A 414 -7.99 4.69 8.22
N VAL A 415 -7.35 5.13 7.12
CA VAL A 415 -7.71 6.38 6.42
C VAL A 415 -9.11 6.36 5.77
N ALA A 416 -9.76 5.20 5.68
CA ALA A 416 -11.17 5.09 5.28
C ALA A 416 -12.12 5.28 6.49
N GLY A 417 -11.59 5.32 7.72
CA GLY A 417 -12.35 5.42 8.95
C GLY A 417 -12.98 4.09 9.38
N PHE A 418 -12.40 2.94 9.02
CA PHE A 418 -12.68 1.69 9.71
C PHE A 418 -11.85 1.60 10.99
N THR A 419 -12.48 1.12 12.06
CA THR A 419 -11.82 0.81 13.33
C THR A 419 -11.85 -0.69 13.60
N SER A 420 -10.78 -1.21 14.17
CA SER A 420 -10.64 -2.62 14.53
C SER A 420 -9.70 -2.81 15.71
N HIS A 421 -9.67 -3.99 16.31
CA HIS A 421 -8.86 -4.28 17.48
C HIS A 421 -8.42 -5.74 17.57
N THR A 422 -7.30 -5.97 18.25
CA THR A 422 -6.86 -7.32 18.62
C THR A 422 -7.81 -7.93 19.64
N LEU A 423 -7.75 -9.25 19.81
CA LEU A 423 -8.24 -9.87 21.04
C LEU A 423 -7.48 -9.31 22.25
N GLN A 424 -8.09 -9.38 23.44
CA GLN A 424 -7.42 -9.04 24.70
C GLN A 424 -6.46 -10.16 25.09
N ILE A 425 -5.20 -9.81 25.35
CA ILE A 425 -4.14 -10.76 25.69
C ILE A 425 -3.66 -10.47 27.12
N PRO A 426 -3.75 -11.44 28.05
CA PRO A 426 -3.23 -11.27 29.40
C PRO A 426 -1.70 -11.36 29.39
N VAL A 427 -1.05 -10.35 29.96
CA VAL A 427 0.41 -10.28 30.14
C VAL A 427 0.72 -10.11 31.62
N LEU A 428 1.56 -10.99 32.17
CA LEU A 428 2.04 -10.88 33.56
C LEU A 428 3.19 -9.86 33.62
N LEU A 429 2.97 -8.73 34.27
CA LEU A 429 4.05 -7.82 34.67
C LEU A 429 4.65 -8.34 35.98
N ALA A 430 5.85 -8.89 35.94
CA ALA A 430 6.56 -9.43 37.09
C ALA A 430 7.59 -8.43 37.60
N ILE A 431 7.28 -7.76 38.72
CA ILE A 431 8.14 -6.76 39.37
C ILE A 431 8.84 -7.40 40.56
N ASP A 432 10.17 -7.34 40.58
CA ASP A 432 10.95 -7.76 41.75
C ASP A 432 10.59 -6.93 43.00
N PRO A 433 10.57 -7.53 44.20
CA PRO A 433 10.37 -6.77 45.43
C PRO A 433 11.49 -5.75 45.61
N LYS A 434 11.11 -4.48 45.78
CA LYS A 434 12.06 -3.37 45.91
C LYS A 434 13.10 -3.68 47.00
N PRO A 435 14.41 -3.59 46.72
CA PRO A 435 15.45 -3.99 47.65
C PRO A 435 15.41 -3.13 48.92
N GLN A 436 14.85 -3.70 49.98
CA GLN A 436 14.78 -3.08 51.30
C GLN A 436 16.17 -3.01 51.93
N THR A 437 16.50 -1.86 52.53
CA THR A 437 17.75 -1.72 53.29
C THR A 437 17.70 -2.59 54.54
N ALA A 438 18.82 -3.13 55.02
CA ALA A 438 18.85 -3.97 56.24
C ALA A 438 18.20 -3.27 57.47
N LEU A 439 18.38 -1.95 57.58
CA LEU A 439 17.72 -1.11 58.59
C LEU A 439 16.19 -1.11 58.45
N GLN A 440 15.68 -1.16 57.22
CA GLN A 440 14.24 -1.10 56.92
C GLN A 440 13.55 -2.43 57.24
N LYS A 441 14.17 -3.56 56.89
CA LYS A 441 13.76 -4.90 57.36
C LYS A 441 13.78 -5.01 58.88
N PHE A 442 14.77 -4.40 59.54
CA PHE A 442 14.85 -4.35 60.99
C PHE A 442 13.72 -3.50 61.59
N LEU A 443 13.42 -2.32 61.05
CA LEU A 443 12.30 -1.50 61.53
C LEU A 443 10.92 -2.16 61.34
N GLU A 444 10.68 -2.87 60.23
CA GLU A 444 9.44 -3.63 60.03
C GLU A 444 9.32 -4.83 60.98
N GLN A 445 10.44 -5.38 61.48
CA GLN A 445 10.45 -6.41 62.52
C GLN A 445 10.32 -5.86 63.96
N ILE A 446 10.44 -4.53 64.17
CA ILE A 446 10.21 -3.92 65.49
C ILE A 446 8.71 -3.82 65.73
N ASN A 447 8.14 -4.92 66.21
CA ASN A 447 6.82 -4.92 66.82
C ASN A 447 6.86 -4.05 68.10
N TYR A 448 5.76 -3.37 68.47
CA TYR A 448 5.73 -2.37 69.56
C TYR A 448 6.27 -2.90 70.90
N THR A 449 6.18 -4.21 71.14
CA THR A 449 6.75 -4.91 72.31
C THR A 449 8.28 -4.83 72.39
N THR A 450 9.00 -4.84 71.26
CA THR A 450 10.47 -4.76 71.24
C THR A 450 11.01 -3.35 71.46
N MET A 451 10.29 -2.29 71.03
CA MET A 451 10.64 -0.91 71.43
C MET A 451 10.62 -0.71 72.95
N GLY A 452 9.63 -1.30 73.64
CA GLY A 452 9.55 -1.24 75.11
C GLY A 452 10.77 -1.85 75.80
N ILE A 453 11.28 -2.97 75.28
CA ILE A 453 12.45 -3.67 75.82
C ILE A 453 13.73 -2.86 75.59
N VAL A 454 13.91 -2.28 74.40
CA VAL A 454 15.09 -1.44 74.09
C VAL A 454 15.11 -0.17 74.95
N ALA A 455 13.95 0.49 75.13
CA ALA A 455 13.83 1.64 76.03
C ALA A 455 14.18 1.28 77.48
N LEU A 456 13.71 0.12 77.97
CA LEU A 456 14.04 -0.39 79.30
C LEU A 456 15.55 -0.65 79.47
N LEU A 457 16.18 -1.27 78.47
CA LEU A 457 17.62 -1.58 78.48
C LEU A 457 18.51 -0.34 78.41
N VAL A 458 18.11 0.69 77.66
CA VAL A 458 18.83 1.98 77.62
C VAL A 458 18.72 2.72 78.96
N LEU A 459 17.55 2.71 79.60
CA LEU A 459 17.38 3.27 80.95
C LEU A 459 18.20 2.49 81.99
N LEU A 460 18.20 1.15 81.94
CA LEU A 460 18.96 0.30 82.85
C LEU A 460 20.47 0.46 82.66
N GLY A 461 20.94 0.54 81.40
CA GLY A 461 22.33 0.77 81.04
C GLY A 461 22.83 2.16 81.47
N GLY A 462 22.03 3.20 81.25
CA GLY A 462 22.33 4.56 81.73
C GLY A 462 22.44 4.63 83.26
N PHE A 463 21.55 3.92 83.96
CA PHE A 463 21.60 3.81 85.42
C PHE A 463 22.85 3.06 85.91
N LEU A 464 23.22 1.95 85.26
CA LEU A 464 24.43 1.18 85.56
C LEU A 464 25.71 1.99 85.35
N VAL A 465 25.84 2.72 84.24
CA VAL A 465 27.01 3.57 83.97
C VAL A 465 27.15 4.70 85.00
N LEU A 466 26.03 5.33 85.40
CA LEU A 466 26.03 6.33 86.47
C LEU A 466 26.37 5.73 87.84
N PHE A 467 25.91 4.51 88.13
CA PHE A 467 26.18 3.81 89.39
C PHE A 467 27.66 3.41 89.51
N PHE A 468 28.25 2.81 88.47
CA PHE A 468 29.65 2.40 88.47
C PHE A 468 30.63 3.58 88.41
N ARG A 469 30.31 4.65 87.66
CA ARG A 469 31.13 5.88 87.63
C ARG A 469 31.21 6.58 88.99
N ARG A 470 30.22 6.39 89.88
CA ARG A 470 30.22 6.91 91.26
C ARG A 470 31.08 6.10 92.24
N ARG A 471 31.39 4.83 91.94
CA ARG A 471 32.11 3.92 92.88
C ARG A 471 33.61 3.79 92.60
N PHE A 472 34.08 4.12 91.40
CA PHE A 472 35.45 3.82 90.95
C PHE A 472 36.46 4.99 91.03
N LEU A 473 36.23 5.96 91.92
CA LEU A 473 37.15 7.10 92.17
C LEU A 473 37.70 7.09 93.60
N ARG A 474 38.34 5.98 94.03
CA ARG A 474 39.23 5.95 95.21
C ARG A 474 40.16 4.71 95.24
N ARG A 475 41.47 4.98 95.18
CA ARG A 475 42.66 4.09 95.39
C ARG A 475 42.83 2.95 94.36
N ARG A 476 43.84 2.97 93.49
CA ARG A 476 45.33 2.85 93.64
C ARG A 476 45.82 1.41 93.89
N GLU A 477 46.68 0.97 92.97
CA GLU A 477 47.89 0.11 93.12
C GLU A 477 47.74 -1.27 93.83
N GLY A 478 48.26 -2.38 93.31
CA GLY A 478 48.98 -2.64 92.05
C GLY A 478 49.60 -4.06 92.02
N SER A 479 50.44 -4.34 91.00
CA SER A 479 51.39 -5.46 90.88
C SER A 479 50.93 -6.92 90.63
N ARG A 480 51.27 -7.40 89.41
CA ARG A 480 52.03 -8.64 89.07
C ARG A 480 51.55 -10.05 89.52
N ALA A 481 51.33 -10.94 88.54
CA ALA A 481 52.23 -12.06 88.15
C ALA A 481 51.54 -13.38 87.68
N THR A 482 52.09 -13.97 86.60
CA THR A 482 52.29 -15.41 86.28
C THR A 482 51.17 -16.48 86.26
N ARG A 483 50.89 -16.96 85.02
CA ARG A 483 51.01 -18.35 84.46
C ARG A 483 50.49 -19.62 85.18
N ALA A 484 50.06 -20.59 84.34
CA ALA A 484 49.75 -22.03 84.60
C ALA A 484 48.46 -22.27 85.44
N SER A 485 47.67 -23.36 85.37
CA SER A 485 47.61 -24.62 84.59
C SER A 485 46.27 -25.34 85.01
N ASP A 486 45.65 -26.34 84.35
CA ASP A 486 45.77 -27.02 83.04
C ASP A 486 44.52 -27.92 82.77
N ASN A 487 44.58 -28.84 81.78
CA ASN A 487 43.78 -30.10 81.64
C ASN A 487 42.34 -30.09 81.05
N ASP A 488 42.28 -30.54 79.78
CA ASP A 488 41.48 -31.64 79.15
C ASP A 488 41.13 -32.84 80.12
N PRO A 489 40.27 -33.87 79.85
CA PRO A 489 39.73 -34.29 78.53
C PRO A 489 38.32 -34.99 78.41
N VAL A 490 37.74 -34.97 77.19
CA VAL A 490 37.24 -36.15 76.38
C VAL A 490 35.92 -36.97 76.62
N HIS A 491 35.34 -37.44 75.48
CA HIS A 491 34.28 -38.45 75.14
C HIS A 491 32.77 -38.16 75.42
N GLN A 492 31.82 -38.17 74.45
CA GLN A 492 31.22 -39.23 73.56
C GLN A 492 30.22 -40.19 74.27
N ARG A 493 29.07 -40.67 73.74
CA ARG A 493 28.38 -40.69 72.40
C ARG A 493 26.85 -41.03 72.63
N VAL A 494 25.85 -40.80 71.74
CA VAL A 494 25.13 -41.74 70.78
C VAL A 494 23.73 -41.10 70.48
N LEU A 495 23.39 -40.61 69.27
CA LEU A 495 22.63 -41.20 68.09
C LEU A 495 21.12 -41.53 68.32
N PRO A 496 20.19 -41.43 67.31
CA PRO A 496 20.30 -41.67 65.84
C PRO A 496 20.24 -40.39 64.95
N GLU A 497 20.84 -40.28 63.76
CA GLU A 497 20.62 -41.00 62.46
C GLU A 497 19.38 -40.45 61.71
N ALA A 498 19.44 -39.82 60.53
CA ALA A 498 20.55 -39.50 59.60
C ALA A 498 20.32 -38.08 58.96
N ASP A 499 20.96 -37.56 57.90
CA ASP A 499 21.85 -38.13 56.88
C ASP A 499 22.75 -37.07 56.15
N GLU A 500 23.38 -37.43 55.03
CA GLU A 500 24.23 -36.65 54.09
C GLU A 500 23.59 -35.32 53.56
N PHE A 501 24.31 -34.20 53.30
CA PHE A 501 25.47 -34.01 52.41
C PHE A 501 26.26 -32.73 52.72
N ALA A 502 27.56 -32.73 52.42
CA ALA A 502 28.44 -31.57 52.59
C ALA A 502 28.67 -30.78 51.29
N ALA A 503 28.78 -29.45 51.40
CA ALA A 503 29.39 -28.59 50.37
C ALA A 503 30.08 -27.38 51.00
N SER A 504 31.34 -27.14 50.62
CA SER A 504 32.12 -25.95 50.99
C SER A 504 31.68 -24.71 50.22
N PRO A 505 31.93 -23.49 50.72
CA PRO A 505 31.68 -22.26 49.96
C PRO A 505 32.69 -22.16 48.79
N LEU A 506 32.19 -22.25 47.56
CA LEU A 506 32.98 -21.93 46.37
C LEU A 506 32.98 -20.41 46.16
N GLN A 507 34.18 -19.84 46.11
CA GLN A 507 34.42 -18.47 45.67
C GLN A 507 34.17 -18.38 44.16
N GLU A 508 33.47 -17.34 43.71
CA GLU A 508 33.40 -17.00 42.29
C GLU A 508 34.76 -16.45 41.82
N THR A 509 35.54 -17.29 41.14
CA THR A 509 36.68 -16.84 40.33
C THR A 509 36.22 -16.41 38.93
N PRO A 510 36.84 -15.39 38.31
CA PRO A 510 36.62 -15.09 36.90
C PRO A 510 36.95 -16.31 36.04
N ALA A 511 36.06 -16.67 35.11
CA ALA A 511 36.17 -17.89 34.31
C ALA A 511 37.47 -17.91 33.46
N ASP A 512 38.36 -18.87 33.76
CA ASP A 512 39.56 -19.12 32.94
C ASP A 512 39.16 -19.57 31.53
N TRP A 513 39.96 -19.19 30.53
CA TRP A 513 39.62 -19.42 29.13
C TRP A 513 39.81 -20.90 28.76
N PRO A 514 38.85 -21.55 28.09
CA PRO A 514 38.89 -22.99 27.87
C PRO A 514 40.10 -23.41 27.00
N LYS A 515 40.66 -24.57 27.33
CA LYS A 515 41.81 -25.16 26.65
C LYS A 515 41.34 -26.32 25.77
N LEU A 516 41.90 -26.41 24.57
CA LEU A 516 41.72 -27.55 23.67
C LEU A 516 42.41 -28.80 24.23
N PRO A 517 42.10 -30.02 23.73
CA PRO A 517 42.69 -31.27 24.23
C PRO A 517 44.22 -31.35 24.19
N ASN A 518 44.87 -30.51 23.38
CA ASN A 518 46.33 -30.35 23.29
C ASN A 518 46.93 -29.38 24.33
N GLY A 519 46.13 -28.83 25.25
CA GLY A 519 46.54 -27.90 26.30
C GLY A 519 46.62 -26.42 25.89
N THR A 520 46.48 -26.08 24.60
CA THR A 520 46.46 -24.68 24.13
C THR A 520 45.13 -23.99 24.40
N LYS A 521 45.12 -22.67 24.64
CA LYS A 521 43.87 -21.89 24.74
C LYS A 521 43.11 -21.94 23.41
N ALA A 522 41.80 -22.17 23.48
CA ALA A 522 40.95 -22.19 22.28
C ALA A 522 40.91 -20.79 21.62
N PRO A 523 40.96 -20.69 20.27
CA PRO A 523 40.83 -19.41 19.56
C PRO A 523 39.47 -18.73 19.80
N ALA A 524 38.39 -19.49 19.94
CA ALA A 524 37.08 -18.96 20.30
C ALA A 524 36.33 -19.92 21.25
N ARG A 525 35.23 -19.44 21.84
CA ARG A 525 34.30 -20.25 22.62
C ARG A 525 32.85 -19.94 22.26
N LEU A 526 31.98 -20.94 22.43
CA LEU A 526 30.55 -20.74 22.57
C LEU A 526 30.20 -20.75 24.06
N LEU A 527 29.54 -19.70 24.53
CA LEU A 527 28.99 -19.61 25.88
C LEU A 527 27.49 -19.89 25.80
N LEU A 528 27.03 -20.99 26.41
CA LEU A 528 25.62 -21.36 26.43
C LEU A 528 24.81 -20.34 27.24
N LEU A 529 23.88 -19.64 26.58
CA LEU A 529 23.00 -18.63 27.19
C LEU A 529 21.71 -19.26 27.74
N SER A 530 21.11 -20.21 27.00
CA SER A 530 19.94 -20.94 27.46
C SER A 530 19.80 -22.31 26.79
N SER A 531 19.32 -23.27 27.59
CA SER A 531 18.80 -24.56 27.16
C SER A 531 17.49 -24.82 27.92
N GLU A 532 16.35 -24.59 27.28
CA GLU A 532 15.07 -24.96 27.89
C GLU A 532 14.92 -26.49 28.03
N PRO A 533 14.22 -27.00 29.06
CA PRO A 533 13.34 -26.27 29.98
C PRO A 533 13.91 -25.99 31.39
N GLN A 534 15.23 -26.12 31.63
CA GLN A 534 15.86 -25.68 32.90
C GLN A 534 17.28 -25.13 32.69
N PRO A 535 17.65 -24.02 33.36
CA PRO A 535 18.95 -23.38 33.16
C PRO A 535 20.09 -24.16 33.81
N LYS A 536 20.88 -24.86 33.00
CA LYS A 536 22.31 -25.12 33.27
C LYS A 536 23.17 -24.19 32.40
N ALA A 537 23.05 -22.89 32.64
CA ALA A 537 23.94 -21.89 32.05
C ALA A 537 25.37 -22.05 32.60
N GLY A 538 26.38 -21.81 31.76
CA GLY A 538 27.80 -21.83 32.15
C GLY A 538 28.69 -22.88 31.49
N SER A 539 28.18 -23.71 30.57
CA SER A 539 29.03 -24.56 29.73
C SER A 539 29.75 -23.70 28.67
N ASN A 540 31.06 -23.53 28.87
CA ASN A 540 31.96 -22.94 27.87
C ASN A 540 32.44 -24.03 26.92
N ILE A 541 32.01 -23.99 25.67
CA ILE A 541 32.41 -24.97 24.65
C ILE A 541 33.57 -24.38 23.84
N PRO A 542 34.80 -24.93 23.91
CA PRO A 542 35.93 -24.44 23.12
C PRO A 542 35.73 -24.74 21.64
N LEU A 543 35.89 -23.74 20.78
CA LEU A 543 35.96 -23.92 19.34
C LEU A 543 37.42 -24.08 18.92
N SER A 544 37.69 -25.07 18.08
CA SER A 544 39.00 -25.26 17.46
C SER A 544 39.12 -24.44 16.17
N ALA A 545 40.32 -24.39 15.58
CA ALA A 545 40.52 -23.83 14.23
C ALA A 545 40.17 -24.84 13.10
N GLN A 546 39.52 -25.96 13.43
CA GLN A 546 39.02 -26.96 12.49
C GLN A 546 37.49 -26.96 12.51
N GLU A 547 36.90 -27.52 11.46
CA GLU A 547 35.44 -27.71 11.36
C GLU A 547 34.92 -28.45 12.60
N THR A 548 33.87 -27.88 13.21
CA THR A 548 33.23 -28.35 14.43
C THR A 548 31.74 -28.50 14.16
N LEU A 549 31.24 -29.72 14.21
CA LEU A 549 29.85 -30.08 13.92
C LEU A 549 28.97 -30.03 15.17
N LEU A 550 27.79 -29.41 15.06
CA LEU A 550 26.80 -29.27 16.14
C LEU A 550 25.50 -29.98 15.77
N GLY A 551 24.95 -30.77 16.70
CA GLY A 551 23.68 -31.48 16.50
C GLY A 551 23.37 -32.49 17.60
N ALA A 552 22.25 -33.18 17.47
CA ALA A 552 21.77 -34.10 18.52
C ALA A 552 22.42 -35.50 18.48
N ASN A 553 23.19 -35.86 17.44
CA ASN A 553 23.73 -37.22 17.27
C ASN A 553 25.22 -37.32 17.72
N PRO A 554 25.53 -38.07 18.80
CA PRO A 554 26.89 -38.20 19.33
C PRO A 554 27.87 -38.99 18.45
N VAL A 555 27.39 -39.63 17.38
CA VAL A 555 28.24 -40.35 16.40
C VAL A 555 28.59 -39.48 15.19
N ARG A 556 27.89 -38.34 15.01
CA ARG A 556 28.04 -37.47 13.81
C ARG A 556 28.40 -36.02 14.11
N CYS A 557 28.41 -35.60 15.37
CA CYS A 557 28.69 -34.23 15.78
C CYS A 557 29.77 -34.18 16.87
N ASP A 558 30.68 -33.21 16.79
CA ASP A 558 31.70 -32.97 17.80
C ASP A 558 31.11 -32.34 19.07
N ILE A 559 30.08 -31.49 18.88
CA ILE A 559 29.30 -30.88 19.95
C ILE A 559 27.90 -31.48 19.94
N VAL A 560 27.60 -32.26 20.97
CA VAL A 560 26.28 -32.90 21.15
C VAL A 560 25.36 -31.94 21.88
N LEU A 561 24.27 -31.55 21.22
CA LEU A 561 23.29 -30.60 21.72
C LEU A 561 21.98 -31.30 22.09
N SER A 562 21.53 -31.09 23.33
CA SER A 562 20.25 -31.61 23.83
C SER A 562 19.14 -30.58 23.62
N GLY A 563 18.22 -30.85 22.70
CA GLY A 563 17.02 -30.03 22.49
C GLY A 563 16.08 -30.65 21.46
N ALA A 564 14.77 -30.59 21.70
CA ALA A 564 13.77 -31.28 20.87
C ALA A 564 13.72 -30.79 19.40
N THR A 565 14.15 -29.56 19.15
CA THR A 565 14.22 -28.93 17.81
C THR A 565 15.61 -29.06 17.16
N VAL A 566 16.56 -29.75 17.80
CA VAL A 566 17.92 -29.90 17.26
C VAL A 566 18.01 -31.15 16.39
N SER A 567 18.15 -30.96 15.07
CA SER A 567 18.43 -32.04 14.11
C SER A 567 19.70 -32.83 14.43
N ALA A 568 19.77 -34.07 13.94
CA ALA A 568 20.87 -35.01 14.20
C ALA A 568 22.26 -34.46 13.84
N GLN A 569 22.34 -33.70 12.75
CA GLN A 569 23.42 -32.79 12.38
C GLN A 569 22.72 -31.48 11.98
N HIS A 570 23.03 -30.38 12.65
CA HIS A 570 22.22 -29.16 12.59
C HIS A 570 23.00 -28.00 11.98
N ALA A 571 24.15 -27.69 12.57
CA ALA A 571 25.00 -26.58 12.17
C ALA A 571 26.47 -27.03 12.15
N ARG A 572 27.30 -26.27 11.45
CA ARG A 572 28.75 -26.41 11.50
C ARG A 572 29.41 -25.06 11.70
N ILE A 573 30.47 -25.03 12.49
CA ILE A 573 31.36 -23.88 12.61
C ILE A 573 32.72 -24.28 12.04
N PHE A 574 33.23 -23.52 11.08
CA PHE A 574 34.53 -23.76 10.44
C PHE A 574 35.30 -22.45 10.32
N THR A 575 36.60 -22.52 9.99
CA THR A 575 37.40 -21.32 9.72
C THR A 575 37.88 -21.26 8.28
N ASP A 576 38.03 -20.05 7.75
CA ASP A 576 38.69 -19.82 6.45
C ASP A 576 40.23 -19.92 6.55
N ALA A 577 40.92 -19.74 5.42
CA ALA A 577 42.39 -19.72 5.38
C ALA A 577 43.03 -18.54 6.16
N ALA A 578 42.23 -17.51 6.51
CA ALA A 578 42.62 -16.38 7.33
C ALA A 578 42.24 -16.55 8.82
N ARG A 579 41.70 -17.71 9.20
CA ARG A 579 41.20 -18.08 10.55
C ARG A 579 39.96 -17.34 11.03
N HIS A 580 39.21 -16.67 10.17
CA HIS A 580 37.90 -16.15 10.55
C HIS A 580 36.90 -17.29 10.72
N PHE A 581 36.05 -17.23 11.75
CA PHE A 581 35.00 -18.19 11.99
C PHE A 581 33.76 -17.93 11.12
N PHE A 582 33.19 -19.01 10.59
CA PHE A 582 31.93 -19.02 9.85
C PHE A 582 31.01 -20.08 10.45
N LEU A 583 29.74 -19.73 10.59
CA LEU A 583 28.64 -20.63 10.94
C LEU A 583 27.87 -20.98 9.67
N ALA A 584 27.51 -22.23 9.45
CA ALA A 584 26.64 -22.65 8.34
C ALA A 584 25.61 -23.69 8.80
N ASP A 585 24.40 -23.60 8.25
CA ASP A 585 23.36 -24.61 8.46
C ASP A 585 23.67 -25.89 7.67
N SER A 586 23.40 -27.05 8.26
CA SER A 586 23.68 -28.37 7.68
C SER A 586 22.44 -29.09 7.13
N GLY A 587 21.35 -28.36 6.87
CA GLY A 587 20.07 -28.90 6.43
C GLY A 587 19.15 -29.20 7.59
N SER A 588 19.19 -28.34 8.61
CA SER A 588 18.43 -28.53 9.83
C SER A 588 16.94 -28.28 9.63
N SER A 589 16.12 -28.97 10.42
CA SER A 589 14.65 -28.86 10.37
C SER A 589 14.11 -27.61 11.06
N ALA A 590 14.93 -26.90 11.85
CA ALA A 590 14.54 -25.70 12.59
C ALA A 590 15.33 -24.44 12.18
N SER A 591 16.24 -24.56 11.22
CA SER A 591 17.22 -23.56 10.77
C SER A 591 18.19 -23.08 11.84
N THR A 592 19.42 -22.79 11.40
CA THR A 592 20.45 -22.11 12.20
C THR A 592 20.33 -20.60 12.02
N TRP A 593 20.48 -19.82 13.10
CA TRP A 593 20.37 -18.36 13.07
C TRP A 593 21.59 -17.68 13.70
N LEU A 594 21.93 -16.50 13.17
CA LEU A 594 23.00 -15.62 13.63
C LEU A 594 22.43 -14.21 13.80
N ASN A 595 22.50 -13.62 14.99
CA ASN A 595 21.95 -12.29 15.30
C ASN A 595 20.52 -12.09 14.78
N TYR A 596 19.65 -13.09 14.99
CA TYR A 596 18.26 -13.14 14.53
C TYR A 596 18.04 -13.20 13.00
N ALA A 597 19.08 -13.42 12.19
CA ALA A 597 18.98 -13.71 10.77
C ALA A 597 19.25 -15.21 10.48
N PRO A 598 18.51 -15.87 9.56
CA PRO A 598 18.75 -17.26 9.21
C PRO A 598 20.06 -17.41 8.40
N VAL A 599 20.80 -18.47 8.68
CA VAL A 599 22.11 -18.76 8.08
C VAL A 599 21.96 -19.84 7.02
N SER A 600 22.48 -19.61 5.81
CA SER A 600 22.45 -20.60 4.73
C SER A 600 23.57 -21.63 4.84
N HIS A 601 23.51 -22.67 4.01
CA HIS A 601 24.58 -23.67 3.84
C HIS A 601 25.93 -23.09 3.39
N GLN A 602 25.93 -21.92 2.76
CA GLN A 602 27.16 -21.23 2.32
C GLN A 602 27.92 -20.60 3.50
N GLY A 603 27.20 -20.32 4.59
CA GLY A 603 27.73 -19.82 5.84
C GLY A 603 27.77 -18.30 5.97
N ALA A 604 27.71 -17.84 7.21
CA ALA A 604 27.82 -16.44 7.62
C ALA A 604 29.02 -16.28 8.57
N ARG A 605 29.76 -15.17 8.42
CA ARG A 605 30.94 -14.86 9.25
C ARG A 605 30.51 -14.48 10.67
N LEU A 606 31.14 -15.10 11.67
CA LEU A 606 30.97 -14.77 13.09
C LEU A 606 31.88 -13.61 13.51
N GLN A 607 31.39 -12.78 14.43
CA GLN A 607 32.10 -11.71 15.11
C GLN A 607 31.97 -11.86 16.62
N HIS A 608 32.97 -11.38 17.38
CA HIS A 608 32.96 -11.46 18.83
C HIS A 608 31.73 -10.74 19.43
N GLY A 609 30.93 -11.46 20.21
CA GLY A 609 29.70 -10.98 20.82
C GLY A 609 28.41 -11.49 20.15
N ASP A 610 28.52 -12.09 18.96
CA ASP A 610 27.37 -12.59 18.18
C ASP A 610 26.53 -13.63 18.93
N LEU A 611 25.22 -13.59 18.68
CA LEU A 611 24.24 -14.55 19.17
C LEU A 611 23.98 -15.62 18.11
N ILE A 612 24.09 -16.89 18.49
CA ILE A 612 23.90 -18.05 17.63
C ILE A 612 22.76 -18.90 18.19
N ASN A 613 21.74 -19.19 17.38
CA ASN A 613 20.66 -20.09 17.75
C ASN A 613 20.72 -21.35 16.87
N VAL A 614 20.73 -22.51 17.53
CA VAL A 614 20.74 -23.85 16.91
C VAL A 614 19.48 -24.56 17.41
N GLY A 615 18.39 -24.45 16.64
CA GLY A 615 17.05 -24.76 17.15
C GLY A 615 16.71 -23.91 18.38
N ALA A 616 16.28 -24.56 19.47
CA ALA A 616 15.95 -23.90 20.74
C ALA A 616 17.17 -23.60 21.64
N VAL A 617 18.39 -23.96 21.22
CA VAL A 617 19.61 -23.77 22.04
C VAL A 617 20.32 -22.49 21.60
N SER A 618 20.57 -21.57 22.54
CA SER A 618 21.14 -20.24 22.26
C SER A 618 22.54 -20.08 22.86
N PHE A 619 23.48 -19.58 22.05
CA PHE A 619 24.88 -19.36 22.41
C PHE A 619 25.31 -17.91 22.16
N ARG A 620 26.33 -17.46 22.88
CA ARG A 620 27.14 -16.30 22.49
C ARG A 620 28.50 -16.78 21.98
N PHE A 621 28.94 -16.26 20.84
CA PHE A 621 30.27 -16.49 20.29
C PHE A 621 31.26 -15.45 20.85
N GLU A 622 32.38 -15.91 21.40
CA GLU A 622 33.44 -15.05 21.91
C GLU A 622 34.82 -15.51 21.41
N GLU A 623 35.48 -14.66 20.64
CA GLU A 623 36.85 -14.86 20.17
C GLU A 623 37.90 -14.30 21.15
N ILE A 624 39.07 -14.93 21.23
CA ILE A 624 40.20 -14.47 22.05
C ILE A 624 40.96 -13.34 21.34
N ASN A 625 41.00 -12.15 21.93
CA ASN A 625 41.56 -10.91 21.37
C ASN A 625 40.94 -10.47 20.01
N PRO A 626 39.67 -10.00 19.99
CA PRO A 626 39.02 -9.57 18.76
C PRO A 626 39.66 -8.31 18.15
N GLU A 627 39.82 -8.29 16.81
CA GLU A 627 40.40 -7.15 16.08
C GLU A 627 39.39 -5.99 15.88
N GLY A 628 39.16 -5.22 16.95
CA GLY A 628 38.44 -3.93 16.96
C GLY A 628 36.91 -4.04 16.88
N ARG A 629 36.11 -3.02 17.25
CA ARG A 629 36.33 -1.79 18.04
C ARG A 629 35.29 -1.79 19.18
N PRO A 630 35.59 -1.29 20.40
CA PRO A 630 34.55 -1.14 21.43
C PRO A 630 33.49 -0.12 20.98
N ILE A 631 32.20 -0.49 21.09
CA ILE A 631 31.08 0.39 20.77
C ILE A 631 31.04 1.53 21.79
N LYS A 632 31.45 2.73 21.36
CA LYS A 632 31.51 3.92 22.21
C LYS A 632 30.15 4.63 22.18
N VAL A 633 29.25 4.24 23.07
CA VAL A 633 27.96 4.92 23.26
C VAL A 633 28.21 6.37 23.71
N MET A 634 27.95 7.32 22.81
CA MET A 634 27.90 8.74 23.18
C MET A 634 26.48 9.05 23.68
N ARG A 635 26.37 9.49 24.94
CA ARG A 635 25.14 10.18 25.38
C ARG A 635 25.00 11.45 24.54
N LEU A 636 23.80 11.72 24.02
CA LEU A 636 23.45 13.08 23.64
C LEU A 636 23.66 13.99 24.86
N LYS A 637 24.18 15.19 24.62
CA LYS A 637 24.05 16.28 25.59
C LYS A 637 22.66 16.86 25.44
N ASP A 638 21.99 17.07 26.56
CA ASP A 638 20.87 17.99 26.62
C ASP A 638 21.45 19.42 26.53
N GLU A 639 20.94 20.23 25.60
CA GLU A 639 21.19 21.68 25.55
C GLU A 639 19.98 22.41 26.16
N GLU A 640 20.25 23.51 26.89
CA GLU A 640 19.24 24.39 27.52
C GLU A 640 18.54 25.32 26.52
#